data_AF-A0A971XUU8-F1
#
_entry.id   AF-A0A971XUU8-F1
#
_cell.length_a   1.000
_cell.length_b   1.000
_cell.length_c   1.000
_cell.angle_alpha   90.00
_cell.angle_beta   90.00
_cell.angle_gamma   90.00
#
_symmetry.space_group_name_H-M   'P 1'
#
loop_
_entity.id
_entity.type
_entity.pdbx_description
1 polymer ?
#
loop_
_entity_poly.entity_id
_entity_poly.type
_entity_poly.pdbx_seq_one_letter_code
_entity_poly.pdbx_strand_id
1 'polypeptide(L)'
;MRLLTVLWIVVKQMVRNWRLELGLLLGLVMAVAIASAVPIYTNGALQYSFMRDWIKSTTRGRLPFTLFIMHDPGIEGKVDLERFQRLQEFLEREVAARMGVSQIYHSRIGTVDTKGIRPVDPDVSQRTQYGHLRYMSGLEDRVDVIEGRWPAPLPREDGVLEVVVDERALDKKELLVGRQYVMRLAATSDYDREAKTITAEVVGVIRPKEETAGSPIWPYFPPFENSFFISNEFLVDHLMQTEGVAVYELVWYWVFDHEQVYVDQLPRLINELEDIENQANQILPGTRLWLSPLTTFRYFRTKAFYLRLLMFVLSIPILGMVLYFIVLAASLTVGRRQTEIAMLRSRGASSGQILFSYLIEWCLLGAAAFLIGPWVGLLISKLMGASAGFLSFVDRAALPVRIGREAYQYALISGVVAVLACLFPVVSATRHSIVTYKQEMVRKSRAPIWQRLYLDVLLAGLVYLGYRSLQRQAALVTKAADLAESELILDPALFVIPVLFLVAAALIALRIYPWLMRLLAWITDRWSGVALSLTTLHLERNPGQASPLILLIILTVSLGIYGASTARTLDKNFGDQIRYRYGSDIVLREQWAVPGSGSMRDGAGGAGGEEAGSDQLIIYEPPFYIHKELPGVEAAARVQKLDVSARSAGQLRGRAQLMAIDPWDFGKAAWTREDLNEHHMNAYLNLLTMHHEGVLVSRELVDRYGVRLGDWVSVSLGNQQIDFYVVGVVDYWPTLYPDEQPFGIANLNYLQEEYLIQPYDVWLKVNESARLNEIVEALRDHGVWVVGIDDVRGMLIEGRRDPQRMGLFGMLSIGFLVAVAISLMGFFFYTFLSLRQRFLQFGILRAIGLSIGQLVAMLFIEQVLSVGAAVAIGTVLGGWASQLFLPFTKVSADLTGSVPEFMIVISGSDLGKIYLTLGGMLFFGLIGLVVILSRMRLHQAVKLGEEV
;
A
#
# COMPACT_ATOMS: atom_id res chain seq x y z
N MET A 1 6.88 -49.38 20.67
CA MET A 1 7.68 -49.43 19.41
C MET A 1 8.84 -48.45 19.55
N ARG A 2 10.08 -48.82 19.19
CA ARG A 2 11.20 -47.87 19.18
C ARG A 2 10.94 -46.80 18.08
N LEU A 3 11.12 -45.53 18.40
CA LEU A 3 10.78 -44.38 17.54
C LEU A 3 11.49 -44.44 16.17
N LEU A 4 12.74 -44.92 16.16
CA LEU A 4 13.52 -45.21 14.96
C LEU A 4 12.86 -46.24 14.02
N THR A 5 12.20 -47.26 14.56
CA THR A 5 11.52 -48.29 13.76
C THR A 5 10.28 -47.71 13.09
N VAL A 6 9.55 -46.85 13.78
CA VAL A 6 8.38 -46.14 13.22
C VAL A 6 8.82 -45.21 12.10
N LEU A 7 9.87 -44.42 12.33
CA LEU A 7 10.43 -43.50 11.33
C LEU A 7 10.90 -44.23 10.07
N TRP A 8 11.61 -45.36 10.20
CA TRP A 8 12.06 -46.14 9.05
C TRP A 8 10.89 -46.74 8.24
N ILE A 9 9.85 -47.23 8.92
CA ILE A 9 8.63 -47.72 8.27
C ILE A 9 7.95 -46.59 7.49
N VAL A 10 7.79 -45.41 8.11
CA VAL A 10 7.18 -44.22 7.48
C VAL A 10 7.93 -43.82 6.21
N VAL A 11 9.25 -43.68 6.27
CA VAL A 11 10.06 -43.29 5.09
C VAL A 11 9.93 -44.32 3.96
N LYS A 12 9.97 -45.61 4.27
CA LYS A 12 9.79 -46.67 3.26
C LYS A 12 8.40 -46.62 2.63
N GLN A 13 7.38 -46.27 3.42
CA GLN A 13 6.00 -46.14 2.96
C GLN A 13 5.80 -44.90 2.07
N MET A 14 6.44 -43.78 2.42
CA MET A 14 6.48 -42.56 1.60
C MET A 14 7.11 -42.83 0.23
N VAL A 15 8.29 -43.48 0.19
CA VAL A 15 8.99 -43.81 -1.07
C VAL A 15 8.13 -44.71 -1.97
N ARG A 16 7.44 -45.70 -1.40
CA ARG A 16 6.55 -46.60 -2.17
C ARG A 16 5.33 -45.87 -2.75
N ASN A 17 4.86 -44.80 -2.11
CA ASN A 17 3.68 -44.04 -2.52
C ASN A 17 3.99 -42.60 -2.97
N TRP A 18 5.22 -42.35 -3.42
CA TRP A 18 5.77 -41.02 -3.65
C TRP A 18 4.90 -40.08 -4.49
N ARG A 19 4.12 -40.59 -5.44
CA ARG A 19 3.24 -39.76 -6.30
C ARG A 19 2.14 -39.03 -5.54
N LEU A 20 1.54 -39.68 -4.53
CA LEU A 20 0.50 -39.05 -3.72
C LEU A 20 1.11 -38.14 -2.66
N GLU A 21 2.22 -38.56 -2.05
CA GLU A 21 2.97 -37.73 -1.10
C GLU A 21 3.53 -36.47 -1.76
N LEU A 22 3.93 -36.52 -3.04
CA LEU A 22 4.42 -35.37 -3.78
C LEU A 22 3.35 -34.28 -3.93
N GLY A 23 2.09 -34.64 -4.23
CA GLY A 23 1.05 -33.63 -4.31
C GLY A 23 0.63 -33.11 -2.94
N LEU A 24 0.69 -33.93 -1.88
CA LEU A 24 0.51 -33.44 -0.52
C LEU A 24 1.62 -32.47 -0.11
N LEU A 25 2.89 -32.79 -0.43
CA LEU A 25 4.04 -31.91 -0.26
C LEU A 25 3.84 -30.59 -1.01
N LEU A 26 3.42 -30.64 -2.28
CA LEU A 26 3.20 -29.44 -3.08
C LEU A 26 2.08 -28.58 -2.47
N GLY A 27 0.98 -29.20 -2.01
CA GLY A 27 -0.07 -28.49 -1.26
C GLY A 27 0.48 -27.80 0.00
N LEU A 28 1.27 -28.51 0.81
CA LEU A 28 1.92 -27.96 1.99
C LEU A 28 2.88 -26.81 1.65
N VAL A 29 3.73 -26.98 0.63
CA VAL A 29 4.65 -25.94 0.15
C VAL A 29 3.86 -24.71 -0.28
N MET A 30 2.76 -24.85 -1.01
CA MET A 30 1.92 -23.72 -1.42
C MET A 30 1.28 -23.02 -0.23
N ALA A 31 0.78 -23.74 0.76
CA ALA A 31 0.20 -23.15 1.97
C ALA A 31 1.23 -22.31 2.74
N VAL A 32 2.45 -22.84 2.89
CA VAL A 32 3.56 -22.15 3.55
C VAL A 32 4.05 -20.96 2.71
N ALA A 33 4.15 -21.13 1.39
CA ALA A 33 4.61 -20.09 0.47
C ALA A 33 3.66 -18.88 0.44
N ILE A 34 2.34 -19.10 0.37
CA ILE A 34 1.35 -18.01 0.34
C ILE A 34 1.31 -17.29 1.68
N ALA A 35 1.34 -18.02 2.80
CA ALA A 35 1.34 -17.41 4.12
C ALA A 35 2.61 -16.58 4.38
N SER A 36 3.78 -17.07 3.94
CA SER A 36 5.05 -16.34 4.05
C SER A 36 5.19 -15.20 3.05
N ALA A 37 4.55 -15.29 1.87
CA ALA A 37 4.56 -14.22 0.87
C ALA A 37 3.94 -12.90 1.39
N VAL A 38 3.01 -12.97 2.34
CA VAL A 38 2.35 -11.80 2.95
C VAL A 38 3.37 -10.86 3.61
N PRO A 39 4.10 -11.25 4.68
CA PRO A 39 5.10 -10.36 5.29
C PRO A 39 6.27 -10.06 4.35
N ILE A 40 6.68 -11.01 3.50
CA ILE A 40 7.77 -10.81 2.53
C ILE A 40 7.43 -9.68 1.55
N TYR A 41 6.21 -9.69 1.00
CA TYR A 41 5.73 -8.65 0.09
C TYR A 41 5.58 -7.31 0.82
N THR A 42 4.89 -7.29 1.97
CA THR A 42 4.64 -6.05 2.72
C THR A 42 5.94 -5.30 3.04
N ASN A 43 6.95 -6.02 3.55
CA ASN A 43 8.21 -5.40 3.94
C ASN A 43 9.01 -4.92 2.72
N GLY A 44 9.08 -5.73 1.65
CA GLY A 44 9.79 -5.35 0.42
C GLY A 44 9.12 -4.23 -0.38
N ALA A 45 7.78 -4.20 -0.44
CA ALA A 45 7.03 -3.20 -1.19
C ALA A 45 7.07 -1.82 -0.52
N LEU A 46 7.08 -1.78 0.82
CA LEU A 46 7.18 -0.52 1.56
C LEU A 46 8.62 0.01 1.67
N GLN A 47 9.64 -0.82 1.48
CA GLN A 47 11.04 -0.42 1.66
C GLN A 47 11.43 0.78 0.79
N TYR A 48 11.03 0.79 -0.49
CA TYR A 48 11.35 1.88 -1.40
C TYR A 48 10.62 3.18 -1.01
N SER A 49 9.32 3.11 -0.75
CA SER A 49 8.54 4.27 -0.31
C SER A 49 9.02 4.79 1.04
N PHE A 50 9.38 3.90 1.95
CA PHE A 50 9.95 4.24 3.24
C PHE A 50 11.23 5.04 3.08
N MET A 51 12.18 4.53 2.31
CA MET A 51 13.45 5.22 2.08
C MET A 51 13.26 6.58 1.40
N ARG A 52 12.43 6.61 0.34
CA ARG A 52 12.15 7.84 -0.42
C ARG A 52 11.47 8.90 0.46
N ASP A 53 10.43 8.53 1.20
CA ASP A 53 9.64 9.46 1.99
C ASP A 53 10.40 9.89 3.25
N TRP A 54 11.26 9.02 3.80
CA TRP A 54 12.16 9.38 4.90
C TRP A 54 13.24 10.37 4.44
N ILE A 55 13.83 10.18 3.26
CA ILE A 55 14.76 11.16 2.68
C ILE A 55 14.04 12.50 2.43
N LYS A 56 12.81 12.47 1.88
CA LYS A 56 12.01 13.69 1.64
C LYS A 56 11.59 14.40 2.93
N SER A 57 11.27 13.65 4.00
CA SER A 57 10.83 14.23 5.28
C SER A 57 11.98 14.83 6.08
N THR A 58 13.22 14.58 5.67
CA THR A 58 14.40 15.13 6.34
C THR A 58 14.62 16.58 5.93
N THR A 59 14.74 17.47 6.93
CA THR A 59 14.98 18.91 6.73
C THR A 59 16.22 19.14 5.87
N ARG A 60 16.12 20.06 4.88
CA ARG A 60 17.19 20.42 3.94
C ARG A 60 18.52 20.57 4.69
N GLY A 61 19.42 19.59 4.51
CA GLY A 61 20.78 19.61 5.03
C GLY A 61 21.11 18.57 6.10
N ARG A 62 20.17 17.78 6.66
CA ARG A 62 20.49 16.69 7.61
C ARG A 62 20.37 15.30 6.97
N LEU A 63 21.00 14.29 7.56
CA LEU A 63 20.85 12.89 7.13
C LEU A 63 19.57 12.26 7.73
N PRO A 64 18.92 11.30 7.05
CA PRO A 64 17.60 10.81 7.47
C PRO A 64 17.58 10.17 8.85
N PHE A 65 18.63 9.42 9.21
CA PHE A 65 18.73 8.78 10.51
C PHE A 65 19.55 9.64 11.49
N THR A 66 19.01 10.82 11.78
CA THR A 66 19.54 11.74 12.80
C THR A 66 18.76 11.60 14.10
N LEU A 67 19.46 11.43 15.22
CA LEU A 67 18.90 11.53 16.57
C LEU A 67 19.44 12.77 17.25
N PHE A 68 18.54 13.63 17.73
CA PHE A 68 18.87 14.83 18.49
C PHE A 68 18.16 14.74 19.84
N ILE A 69 18.91 14.40 20.89
CA ILE A 69 18.42 14.37 22.27
C ILE A 69 18.84 15.68 22.92
N MET A 70 17.87 16.40 23.48
CA MET A 70 18.07 17.68 24.13
C MET A 70 17.55 17.61 25.56
N HIS A 71 18.37 18.05 26.50
CA HIS A 71 17.93 18.38 27.85
C HIS A 71 17.76 19.89 27.95
N ASP A 72 16.52 20.29 28.24
CA ASP A 72 16.16 21.65 28.57
C ASP A 72 15.93 21.72 30.10
N PRO A 73 16.84 22.34 30.86
CA PRO A 73 16.72 22.49 32.31
C PRO A 73 15.62 23.48 32.74
N GLY A 74 14.94 24.13 31.79
CA GLY A 74 13.83 25.05 32.05
C GLY A 74 14.27 26.36 32.72
N ILE A 75 13.31 27.10 33.29
CA ILE A 75 13.50 28.45 33.83
C ILE A 75 14.55 28.50 34.95
N GLU A 76 14.65 27.44 35.75
CA GLU A 76 15.63 27.37 36.85
C GLU A 76 17.05 27.08 36.36
N GLY A 77 17.24 26.48 35.18
CA GLY A 77 18.57 26.24 34.59
C GLY A 77 19.51 25.34 35.41
N LYS A 78 19.02 24.70 36.48
CA LYS A 78 19.82 23.86 37.39
C LYS A 78 19.92 22.44 36.86
N VAL A 79 21.16 21.94 36.75
CA VAL A 79 21.44 20.57 36.33
C VAL A 79 22.16 19.85 37.47
N ASP A 80 21.61 18.71 37.90
CA ASP A 80 22.26 17.81 38.86
C ASP A 80 23.42 17.08 38.17
N LEU A 81 24.66 17.35 38.60
CA LEU A 81 25.87 16.83 37.97
C LEU A 81 25.96 15.30 38.03
N GLU A 82 25.54 14.66 39.14
CA GLU A 82 25.57 13.20 39.26
C GLU A 82 24.58 12.54 38.31
N ARG A 83 23.42 13.18 38.09
CA ARG A 83 22.43 12.70 37.11
C ARG A 83 22.91 12.94 35.68
N PHE A 84 23.53 14.09 35.41
CA PHE A 84 24.13 14.38 34.11
C PHE A 84 25.20 13.36 33.73
N GLN A 85 26.13 13.06 34.63
CA GLN A 85 27.18 12.06 34.39
C GLN A 85 26.60 10.66 34.14
N ARG A 86 25.59 10.26 34.92
CA ARG A 86 24.86 8.99 34.69
C ARG A 86 24.14 8.98 33.35
N LEU A 87 23.50 10.08 32.96
CA LEU A 87 22.83 10.21 31.66
C LEU A 87 23.86 10.09 30.53
N GLN A 88 24.99 10.76 30.66
CA GLN A 88 26.06 10.70 29.67
C GLN A 88 26.59 9.26 29.51
N GLU A 89 26.90 8.56 30.61
CA GLU A 89 27.39 7.19 30.55
C GLU A 89 26.37 6.24 29.90
N PHE A 90 25.09 6.42 30.23
CA PHE A 90 23.98 5.70 29.61
C PHE A 90 23.91 5.97 28.10
N LEU A 91 23.88 7.24 27.70
CA LEU A 91 23.72 7.63 26.29
C LEU A 91 24.91 7.16 25.43
N GLU A 92 26.14 7.31 25.92
CA GLU A 92 27.35 6.94 25.18
C GLU A 92 27.52 5.42 25.02
N ARG A 93 27.10 4.62 26.00
CA ARG A 93 27.21 3.15 25.93
C ARG A 93 26.04 2.51 25.20
N GLU A 94 24.83 3.00 25.41
CA GLU A 94 23.62 2.25 25.06
C GLU A 94 22.99 2.69 23.75
N VAL A 95 23.05 3.97 23.37
CA VAL A 95 22.34 4.48 22.18
C VAL A 95 22.87 3.78 20.92
N ALA A 96 24.18 3.80 20.68
CA ALA A 96 24.76 3.16 19.48
C ALA A 96 24.55 1.64 19.47
N ALA A 97 24.69 0.98 20.63
CA ALA A 97 24.54 -0.47 20.75
C ALA A 97 23.09 -0.96 20.52
N ARG A 98 22.11 -0.22 21.06
CA ARG A 98 20.68 -0.56 20.94
C ARG A 98 20.15 -0.35 19.53
N MET A 99 20.61 0.68 18.81
CA MET A 99 20.21 0.96 17.43
C MET A 99 20.63 -0.16 16.45
N GLY A 100 21.75 -0.83 16.70
CA GLY A 100 22.20 -1.99 15.90
C GLY A 100 22.53 -1.66 14.44
N VAL A 101 22.82 -0.40 14.13
CA VAL A 101 23.26 0.12 12.83
C VAL A 101 24.58 0.87 12.99
N SER A 102 25.36 0.98 11.91
CA SER A 102 26.64 1.70 12.00
C SER A 102 26.42 3.19 12.30
N GLN A 103 27.11 3.67 13.33
CA GLN A 103 27.21 5.08 13.65
C GLN A 103 28.16 5.76 12.65
N ILE A 104 27.68 6.80 11.97
CA ILE A 104 28.48 7.64 11.09
C ILE A 104 29.16 8.75 11.91
N TYR A 105 28.37 9.41 12.77
CA TYR A 105 28.83 10.58 13.51
C TYR A 105 28.16 10.70 14.89
N HIS A 106 28.88 11.30 15.84
CA HIS A 106 28.38 11.63 17.18
C HIS A 106 28.96 12.97 17.65
N SER A 107 28.09 13.83 18.21
CA SER A 107 28.44 15.09 18.85
C SER A 107 27.78 15.24 20.20
N ARG A 108 28.48 15.89 21.12
CA ARG A 108 27.90 16.51 22.30
C ARG A 108 28.06 18.02 22.23
N ILE A 109 27.04 18.74 22.66
CA ILE A 109 27.05 20.18 22.83
C ILE A 109 26.53 20.52 24.22
N GLY A 110 27.16 21.49 24.86
CA GLY A 110 26.60 22.10 26.05
C GLY A 110 26.71 23.62 25.94
N THR A 111 25.64 24.31 26.28
CA THR A 111 25.54 25.76 26.12
C THR A 111 25.15 26.41 27.44
N VAL A 112 25.83 27.51 27.76
CA VAL A 112 25.50 28.43 28.84
C VAL A 112 25.26 29.81 28.24
N ASP A 113 24.11 30.39 28.56
CA ASP A 113 23.73 31.70 28.05
C ASP A 113 24.43 32.83 28.79
N THR A 114 24.68 33.94 28.09
CA THR A 114 25.15 35.19 28.70
C THR A 114 24.09 36.29 28.55
N LYS A 115 23.84 37.05 29.62
CA LYS A 115 22.93 38.22 29.61
C LYS A 115 23.62 39.50 29.12
N GLY A 116 24.88 39.43 28.68
CA GLY A 116 25.60 40.57 28.11
C GLY A 116 27.12 40.40 28.10
N ILE A 117 27.74 40.82 27.00
CA ILE A 117 29.18 40.78 26.76
C ILE A 117 29.65 42.22 26.55
N ARG A 118 30.73 42.62 27.25
CA ARG A 118 31.29 43.97 27.20
C ARG A 118 32.82 43.90 27.12
N PRO A 119 33.50 44.75 26.35
CA PRO A 119 34.95 44.87 26.44
C PRO A 119 35.35 45.35 27.85
N VAL A 120 36.49 44.87 28.36
CA VAL A 120 37.08 45.36 29.63
C VAL A 120 37.59 46.81 29.47
N ASP A 121 37.99 47.18 28.25
CA ASP A 121 38.57 48.47 27.91
C ASP A 121 37.48 49.56 27.67
N PRO A 122 37.45 50.67 28.43
CA PRO A 122 36.38 51.67 28.38
C PRO A 122 36.26 52.47 27.07
N ASP A 123 37.28 52.46 26.21
CA ASP A 123 37.32 53.22 24.94
C ASP A 123 36.69 52.48 23.74
N VAL A 124 36.23 51.23 23.95
CA VAL A 124 35.65 50.37 22.91
C VAL A 124 34.14 50.24 23.14
N SER A 125 33.35 50.40 22.08
CA SER A 125 31.86 50.31 22.00
C SER A 125 31.16 49.71 23.23
N GLN A 126 30.37 50.51 23.96
CA GLN A 126 29.62 50.09 25.16
C GLN A 126 28.33 49.29 24.86
N ARG A 127 28.14 48.83 23.62
CA ARG A 127 26.95 48.07 23.25
C ARG A 127 26.98 46.72 23.95
N THR A 128 25.96 46.45 24.77
CA THR A 128 25.80 45.12 25.36
C THR A 128 25.38 44.16 24.26
N GLN A 129 26.25 43.20 23.96
CA GLN A 129 25.98 42.17 22.97
C GLN A 129 25.63 40.85 23.64
N TYR A 130 24.82 40.04 22.97
CA TYR A 130 24.44 38.71 23.46
C TYR A 130 25.34 37.63 22.88
N GLY A 131 25.56 36.54 23.60
CA GLY A 131 26.25 35.36 23.09
C GLY A 131 26.19 34.19 24.05
N HIS A 132 26.67 33.04 23.60
CA HIS A 132 26.63 31.79 24.31
C HIS A 132 28.03 31.27 24.54
N LEU A 133 28.33 30.82 25.76
CA LEU A 133 29.48 29.97 26.03
C LEU A 133 29.11 28.54 25.65
N ARG A 134 29.79 27.97 24.67
CA ARG A 134 29.40 26.67 24.10
C ARG A 134 30.59 25.73 24.01
N TYR A 135 30.38 24.48 24.40
CA TYR A 135 31.27 23.38 24.04
C TYR A 135 30.65 22.59 22.89
N MET A 136 31.46 22.15 21.93
CA MET A 136 31.04 21.19 20.91
C MET A 136 32.15 20.17 20.63
N SER A 137 31.86 18.89 20.85
CA SER A 137 32.83 17.82 20.63
C SER A 137 33.19 17.65 19.14
N GLY A 138 34.47 17.43 18.85
CA GLY A 138 34.96 17.19 17.49
C GLY A 138 34.84 18.43 16.58
N LEU A 139 34.69 19.62 17.16
CA LEU A 139 34.75 20.89 16.43
C LEU A 139 36.14 21.09 15.81
N GLU A 140 37.20 20.74 16.54
CA GLU A 140 38.60 20.87 16.13
C GLU A 140 38.90 20.17 14.80
N ASP A 141 38.24 19.04 14.53
CA ASP A 141 38.43 18.27 13.30
C ASP A 141 37.79 18.93 12.07
N ARG A 142 36.86 19.89 12.26
CA ARG A 142 35.99 20.43 11.20
C ARG A 142 36.22 21.87 10.84
N VAL A 143 36.98 22.59 11.65
CA VAL A 143 37.29 24.00 11.44
C VAL A 143 38.79 24.17 11.33
N ASP A 144 39.19 25.17 10.57
CA ASP A 144 40.57 25.65 10.53
C ASP A 144 40.69 26.86 11.46
N VAL A 145 41.78 26.90 12.24
CA VAL A 145 42.14 28.08 13.02
C VAL A 145 42.85 29.04 12.08
N ILE A 146 42.22 30.19 11.82
CA ILE A 146 42.76 31.23 10.94
C ILE A 146 43.83 32.03 11.67
N GLU A 147 43.55 32.39 12.91
CA GLU A 147 44.38 33.25 13.74
C GLU A 147 44.35 32.77 15.19
N GLY A 148 45.49 32.81 15.88
CA GLY A 148 45.59 32.44 17.29
C GLY A 148 45.70 30.93 17.56
N ARG A 149 45.10 30.46 18.65
CA ARG A 149 45.18 29.07 19.13
C ARG A 149 43.86 28.58 19.77
N TRP A 150 43.74 27.28 20.00
CA TRP A 150 42.64 26.69 20.79
C TRP A 150 42.74 27.07 22.28
N PRO A 151 41.60 27.14 23.01
CA PRO A 151 41.57 27.56 24.40
C PRO A 151 42.13 26.46 25.31
N ALA A 152 42.85 26.85 26.36
CA ALA A 152 43.33 25.91 27.37
C ALA A 152 42.19 25.23 28.16
N PRO A 153 42.36 23.99 28.66
CA PRO A 153 41.31 23.25 29.37
C PRO A 153 40.85 23.91 30.69
N LEU A 154 41.76 24.60 31.38
CA LEU A 154 41.54 25.26 32.66
C LEU A 154 41.80 26.77 32.54
N PRO A 155 41.13 27.61 33.35
CA PRO A 155 41.38 29.05 33.37
C PRO A 155 42.82 29.34 33.82
N ARG A 156 43.41 30.45 33.34
CA ARG A 156 44.72 30.92 33.83
C ARG A 156 44.65 31.19 35.34
N GLU A 157 45.79 31.21 36.03
CA GLU A 157 45.89 31.51 37.47
C GLU A 157 45.20 32.84 37.85
N ASP A 158 45.08 33.78 36.89
CA ASP A 158 44.41 35.08 37.02
C ASP A 158 42.87 35.03 36.87
N GLY A 159 42.26 33.87 36.67
CA GLY A 159 40.80 33.69 36.55
C GLY A 159 40.20 34.06 35.19
N VAL A 160 41.03 34.26 34.15
CA VAL A 160 40.59 34.57 32.78
C VAL A 160 40.36 33.28 31.97
N LEU A 161 39.21 33.20 31.32
CA LEU A 161 38.80 32.11 30.44
C LEU A 161 39.31 32.35 29.00
N GLU A 162 39.93 31.36 28.38
CA GLU A 162 40.27 31.43 26.95
C GLU A 162 39.07 30.95 26.10
N VAL A 163 38.70 31.72 25.06
CA VAL A 163 37.62 31.35 24.13
C VAL A 163 38.06 31.49 22.67
N VAL A 164 37.44 30.69 21.81
CA VAL A 164 37.59 30.78 20.35
C VAL A 164 36.26 31.15 19.71
N VAL A 165 36.28 31.99 18.67
CA VAL A 165 35.08 32.50 18.01
C VAL A 165 35.10 32.25 16.50
N ASP A 166 33.93 32.14 15.89
CA ASP A 166 33.80 32.08 14.44
C ASP A 166 34.16 33.43 13.80
N GLU A 167 34.74 33.41 12.60
CA GLU A 167 35.07 34.63 11.84
C GLU A 167 33.88 35.60 11.71
N ARG A 168 32.67 35.09 11.43
CA ARG A 168 31.48 35.95 11.34
C ARG A 168 31.08 36.53 12.70
N ALA A 169 31.35 35.80 13.78
CA ALA A 169 31.15 36.32 15.13
C ALA A 169 32.15 37.45 15.41
N LEU A 170 33.42 37.30 15.01
CA LEU A 170 34.46 38.33 15.16
C LEU A 170 34.03 39.65 14.49
N ASP A 171 33.62 39.58 13.22
CA ASP A 171 33.20 40.74 12.43
C ASP A 171 31.91 41.38 12.97
N LYS A 172 30.86 40.57 13.18
CA LYS A 172 29.52 41.08 13.56
C LYS A 172 29.51 41.69 14.96
N LYS A 173 30.38 41.20 15.85
CA LYS A 173 30.49 41.65 17.24
C LYS A 173 31.64 42.61 17.48
N GLU A 174 32.41 42.97 16.45
CA GLU A 174 33.58 43.85 16.56
C GLU A 174 34.59 43.33 17.62
N LEU A 175 34.80 42.01 17.64
CA LEU A 175 35.72 41.36 18.58
C LEU A 175 37.17 41.42 18.06
N LEU A 176 38.14 41.35 18.96
CA LEU A 176 39.56 41.36 18.62
C LEU A 176 40.30 40.24 19.36
N VAL A 177 41.20 39.56 18.65
CA VAL A 177 42.06 38.51 19.23
C VAL A 177 43.03 39.12 20.24
N GLY A 178 43.21 38.47 21.38
CA GLY A 178 44.03 38.92 22.51
C GLY A 178 43.36 39.95 23.42
N ARG A 179 42.09 40.31 23.18
CA ARG A 179 41.32 41.20 24.08
C ARG A 179 40.42 40.44 25.04
N GLN A 180 40.21 41.05 26.20
CA GLN A 180 39.36 40.52 27.27
C GLN A 180 37.97 41.16 27.28
N TYR A 181 36.96 40.32 27.50
CA TYR A 181 35.55 40.68 27.55
C TYR A 181 34.93 40.17 28.84
N VAL A 182 34.17 41.01 29.53
CA VAL A 182 33.36 40.63 30.69
C VAL A 182 32.02 40.09 30.20
N MET A 183 31.76 38.82 30.47
CA MET A 183 30.51 38.13 30.15
C MET A 183 29.67 37.96 31.41
N ARG A 184 28.45 38.49 31.41
CA ARG A 184 27.46 38.28 32.48
C ARG A 184 26.74 36.96 32.21
N LEU A 185 26.90 35.96 33.08
CA LEU A 185 26.25 34.66 32.92
C LEU A 185 24.74 34.76 33.21
N ALA A 186 23.96 33.90 32.57
CA ALA A 186 22.55 33.73 32.89
C ALA A 186 22.42 33.11 34.30
N ALA A 187 21.49 33.67 35.09
CA ALA A 187 21.28 33.27 36.48
C ALA A 187 20.06 32.35 36.63
N THR A 188 20.13 31.41 37.58
CA THR A 188 19.06 30.44 37.89
C THR A 188 17.80 31.07 38.54
N SER A 189 17.89 32.33 39.00
CA SER A 189 16.77 33.12 39.55
C SER A 189 16.98 34.61 39.30
N ASP A 190 15.90 35.34 38.98
CA ASP A 190 15.94 36.81 38.86
C ASP A 190 16.03 37.53 40.22
N TYR A 191 15.81 36.81 41.34
CA TYR A 191 16.02 37.32 42.70
C TYR A 191 17.47 37.23 43.18
N ASP A 192 18.33 36.55 42.42
CA ASP A 192 19.76 36.47 42.68
C ASP A 192 20.42 37.80 42.30
N ARG A 193 20.70 38.65 43.30
CA ARG A 193 21.14 40.04 43.09
C ARG A 193 22.56 40.16 42.55
N GLU A 194 23.37 39.12 42.67
CA GLU A 194 24.74 39.09 42.16
C GLU A 194 24.79 38.41 40.80
N ALA A 195 24.90 39.22 39.75
CA ALA A 195 25.16 38.72 38.42
C ALA A 195 26.59 38.18 38.33
N LYS A 196 26.76 36.86 38.27
CA LYS A 196 28.08 36.26 38.08
C LYS A 196 28.66 36.70 36.73
N THR A 197 29.83 37.32 36.79
CA THR A 197 30.59 37.75 35.61
C THR A 197 31.84 36.92 35.48
N ILE A 198 32.16 36.52 34.26
CA ILE A 198 33.43 35.90 33.90
C ILE A 198 34.18 36.76 32.89
N THR A 199 35.49 36.85 33.03
CA THR A 199 36.35 37.53 32.04
C THR A 199 36.85 36.49 31.05
N ALA A 200 36.54 36.66 29.77
CA ALA A 200 36.96 35.78 28.69
C ALA A 200 37.88 36.51 27.70
N GLU A 201 39.02 35.93 27.36
CA GLU A 201 39.98 36.39 26.36
C GLU A 201 39.76 35.63 25.04
N VAL A 202 39.57 36.35 23.93
CA VAL A 202 39.46 35.73 22.60
C VAL A 202 40.85 35.35 22.14
N VAL A 203 41.21 34.07 22.16
CA VAL A 203 42.58 33.59 21.85
C VAL A 203 42.73 33.04 20.44
N GLY A 204 41.63 32.86 19.71
CA GLY A 204 41.69 32.41 18.32
C GLY A 204 40.38 32.55 17.55
N VAL A 205 40.50 32.47 16.23
CA VAL A 205 39.40 32.61 15.26
C VAL A 205 39.34 31.37 14.39
N ILE A 206 38.14 30.80 14.27
CA ILE A 206 37.89 29.60 13.49
C ILE A 206 37.00 29.86 12.28
N ARG A 207 37.21 29.07 11.24
CA ARG A 207 36.33 29.01 10.06
C ARG A 207 36.04 27.55 9.71
N PRO A 208 34.80 27.20 9.33
CA PRO A 208 34.49 25.87 8.81
C PRO A 208 35.40 25.51 7.63
N LYS A 209 35.95 24.29 7.64
CA LYS A 209 36.69 23.73 6.50
C LYS A 209 35.80 23.70 5.26
N GLU A 210 36.34 23.99 4.08
CA GLU A 210 35.56 23.95 2.83
C GLU A 210 34.90 22.58 2.59
N GLU A 211 35.57 21.48 2.98
CA GLU A 211 35.04 20.11 2.86
C GLU A 211 33.83 19.83 3.76
N THR A 212 33.74 20.52 4.91
CA THR A 212 32.66 20.34 5.89
C THR A 212 31.60 21.43 5.77
N ALA A 213 31.87 22.50 5.01
CA ALA A 213 30.95 23.59 4.77
C ALA A 213 29.67 23.07 4.09
N GLY A 214 28.55 23.10 4.81
CA GLY A 214 27.25 22.59 4.33
C GLY A 214 27.03 21.08 4.52
N SER A 215 27.93 20.37 5.20
CA SER A 215 27.76 18.94 5.50
C SER A 215 26.67 18.67 6.54
N PRO A 216 25.89 17.58 6.44
CA PRO A 216 24.89 17.18 7.43
C PRO A 216 25.45 16.78 8.80
N ILE A 217 26.77 16.74 8.93
CA ILE A 217 27.49 16.37 10.16
C ILE A 217 27.36 17.48 11.23
N TRP A 218 26.96 18.70 10.85
CA TRP A 218 26.76 19.82 11.78
C TRP A 218 25.46 19.68 12.60
N PRO A 219 25.54 19.54 13.93
CA PRO A 219 24.34 19.59 14.77
C PRO A 219 23.66 20.96 14.68
N TYR A 220 24.47 22.02 14.74
CA TYR A 220 24.09 23.40 14.44
C TYR A 220 24.91 23.88 13.24
N PHE A 221 24.26 24.42 12.21
CA PHE A 221 24.93 24.87 10.98
C PHE A 221 25.67 26.21 11.22
N PRO A 222 26.91 26.37 10.73
CA PRO A 222 27.57 27.68 10.68
C PRO A 222 26.82 28.63 9.73
N PRO A 223 26.98 29.96 9.88
CA PRO A 223 27.95 30.65 10.73
C PRO A 223 27.55 30.73 12.22
N PHE A 224 28.52 30.57 13.13
CA PHE A 224 28.29 30.56 14.58
C PHE A 224 28.36 31.96 15.20
N GLU A 225 27.55 32.89 14.68
CA GLU A 225 27.67 34.32 14.98
C GLU A 225 27.56 34.68 16.47
N ASN A 226 26.92 33.84 17.29
CA ASN A 226 26.71 34.10 18.72
C ASN A 226 27.44 33.11 19.64
N SER A 227 28.31 32.23 19.13
CA SER A 227 28.97 31.20 19.95
C SER A 227 30.43 31.55 20.29
N PHE A 228 30.76 31.46 21.57
CA PHE A 228 32.10 31.52 22.12
C PHE A 228 32.47 30.11 22.59
N PHE A 229 33.39 29.47 21.88
CA PHE A 229 33.74 28.07 22.13
C PHE A 229 34.72 27.92 23.29
N ILE A 230 34.38 27.02 24.22
CA ILE A 230 35.14 26.70 25.45
C ILE A 230 35.51 25.21 25.48
N SER A 231 36.44 24.85 26.37
CA SER A 231 36.78 23.44 26.65
C SER A 231 35.66 22.71 27.38
N ASN A 232 35.66 21.37 27.27
CA ASN A 232 34.67 20.54 27.94
C ASN A 232 34.85 20.56 29.46
N GLU A 233 36.10 20.49 29.90
CA GLU A 233 36.51 20.51 31.30
C GLU A 233 35.99 21.80 31.96
N PHE A 234 36.12 22.94 31.28
CA PHE A 234 35.61 24.20 31.80
C PHE A 234 34.09 24.23 31.94
N LEU A 235 33.36 23.68 30.96
CA LEU A 235 31.89 23.60 31.03
C LEU A 235 31.45 22.74 32.23
N VAL A 236 31.98 21.52 32.34
CA VAL A 236 31.50 20.52 33.31
C VAL A 236 32.06 20.74 34.71
N ASP A 237 33.37 21.00 34.82
CA ASP A 237 34.05 21.07 36.12
C ASP A 237 33.97 22.46 36.77
N HIS A 238 33.69 23.52 35.98
CA HIS A 238 33.59 24.89 36.50
C HIS A 238 32.19 25.48 36.34
N LEU A 239 31.66 25.62 35.12
CA LEU A 239 30.38 26.32 34.90
C LEU A 239 29.18 25.58 35.50
N MET A 240 29.08 24.27 35.31
CA MET A 240 27.96 23.46 35.84
C MET A 240 28.02 23.27 37.37
N GLN A 241 29.19 23.42 37.99
CA GLN A 241 29.36 23.33 39.46
C GLN A 241 29.18 24.69 40.16
N THR A 242 29.24 25.79 39.42
CA THR A 242 29.13 27.14 39.98
C THR A 242 27.67 27.42 40.34
N GLU A 243 27.37 27.55 41.64
CA GLU A 243 26.02 27.89 42.11
C GLU A 243 25.49 29.16 41.41
N GLY A 244 24.21 29.21 41.06
CA GLY A 244 23.61 30.40 40.43
C GLY A 244 23.82 30.52 38.92
N VAL A 245 24.67 29.72 38.27
CA VAL A 245 24.81 29.69 36.79
C VAL A 245 23.75 28.76 36.18
N ALA A 246 23.01 29.28 35.19
CA ALA A 246 21.99 28.52 34.47
C ALA A 246 22.58 27.87 33.20
N VAL A 247 22.48 26.55 33.10
CA VAL A 247 22.73 25.83 31.83
C VAL A 247 21.56 26.13 30.91
N TYR A 248 21.84 26.45 29.64
CA TYR A 248 20.80 26.74 28.66
C TYR A 248 20.28 25.45 27.99
N GLU A 249 21.20 24.62 27.48
CA GLU A 249 20.85 23.35 26.85
C GLU A 249 22.03 22.37 26.95
N LEU A 250 21.70 21.07 27.00
CA LEU A 250 22.65 19.99 26.77
C LEU A 250 22.11 19.13 25.63
N VAL A 251 22.93 18.90 24.61
CA VAL A 251 22.52 18.24 23.38
C VAL A 251 23.45 17.08 23.08
N TRP A 252 22.85 15.95 22.73
CA TRP A 252 23.54 14.82 22.13
C TRP A 252 22.98 14.56 20.73
N TYR A 253 23.89 14.41 19.79
CA TYR A 253 23.59 14.33 18.37
C TYR A 253 24.24 13.10 17.78
N TRP A 254 23.45 12.18 17.23
CA TRP A 254 23.94 11.02 16.51
C TRP A 254 23.43 11.03 15.08
N VAL A 255 24.29 10.55 14.18
CA VAL A 255 23.93 10.23 12.80
C VAL A 255 24.28 8.79 12.53
N PHE A 256 23.28 8.03 12.12
CA PHE A 256 23.40 6.62 11.77
C PHE A 256 23.26 6.41 10.27
N ASP A 257 23.76 5.27 9.81
CA ASP A 257 23.54 4.84 8.43
C ASP A 257 22.08 4.38 8.22
N HIS A 258 21.33 5.21 7.52
CA HIS A 258 19.94 4.94 7.15
C HIS A 258 19.78 3.76 6.16
N GLU A 259 20.79 3.40 5.36
CA GLU A 259 20.67 2.34 4.35
C GLU A 259 20.55 0.92 4.97
N GLN A 260 20.96 0.79 6.23
CA GLN A 260 20.89 -0.45 6.99
C GLN A 260 19.53 -0.67 7.68
N VAL A 261 18.62 0.29 7.59
CA VAL A 261 17.31 0.23 8.25
C VAL A 261 16.24 -0.35 7.32
N TYR A 262 15.56 -1.37 7.82
CA TYR A 262 14.51 -2.08 7.10
C TYR A 262 13.15 -1.97 7.79
N VAL A 263 12.08 -2.04 6.99
CA VAL A 263 10.69 -1.92 7.47
C VAL A 263 10.35 -2.96 8.55
N ASP A 264 10.93 -4.17 8.49
CA ASP A 264 10.69 -5.24 9.47
C ASP A 264 11.33 -4.98 10.84
N GLN A 265 12.28 -4.04 10.91
CA GLN A 265 12.96 -3.64 12.14
C GLN A 265 12.27 -2.46 12.85
N LEU A 266 11.36 -1.75 12.17
CA LEU A 266 10.71 -0.55 12.72
C LEU A 266 10.02 -0.79 14.08
N PRO A 267 9.29 -1.90 14.33
CA PRO A 267 8.70 -2.12 15.65
C PRO A 267 9.73 -2.17 16.77
N ARG A 268 10.91 -2.77 16.51
CA ARG A 268 12.00 -2.80 17.48
C ARG A 268 12.59 -1.41 17.64
N LEU A 269 12.94 -0.73 16.56
CA LEU A 269 13.57 0.60 16.61
C LEU A 269 12.69 1.66 17.28
N ILE A 270 11.37 1.61 17.05
CA ILE A 270 10.41 2.49 17.73
C ILE A 270 10.45 2.27 19.24
N ASN A 271 10.37 1.01 19.68
CA ASN A 271 10.42 0.68 21.10
C ASN A 271 11.75 1.10 21.73
N GLU A 272 12.88 0.85 21.06
CA GLU A 272 14.20 1.24 21.56
C GLU A 272 14.34 2.77 21.68
N LEU A 273 13.83 3.54 20.71
CA LEU A 273 13.84 5.01 20.76
C LEU A 273 12.96 5.55 21.88
N GLU A 274 11.76 5.00 22.05
CA GLU A 274 10.84 5.37 23.14
C GLU A 274 11.43 4.99 24.51
N ASP A 275 12.07 3.82 24.61
CA ASP A 275 12.74 3.39 25.84
C ASP A 275 13.95 4.27 26.18
N ILE A 276 14.74 4.67 25.19
CA ILE A 276 15.87 5.61 25.38
C ILE A 276 15.35 6.97 25.88
N GLU A 277 14.31 7.52 25.24
CA GLU A 277 13.73 8.79 25.67
C GLU A 277 13.17 8.70 27.10
N ASN A 278 12.42 7.62 27.40
CA ASN A 278 11.85 7.40 28.73
C ASN A 278 12.93 7.23 29.81
N GLN A 279 13.98 6.45 29.53
CA GLN A 279 15.10 6.26 30.47
C GLN A 279 15.91 7.53 30.65
N ALA A 280 16.22 8.25 29.55
CA ALA A 280 16.91 9.53 29.62
C ALA A 280 16.16 10.56 30.46
N ASN A 281 14.84 10.67 30.26
CA ASN A 281 13.97 11.55 31.05
C ASN A 281 13.82 11.10 32.51
N GLN A 282 13.94 9.81 32.82
CA GLN A 282 13.97 9.30 34.20
C GLN A 282 15.27 9.64 34.91
N ILE A 283 16.42 9.52 34.23
CA ILE A 283 17.73 9.85 34.78
C ILE A 283 17.84 11.36 35.02
N LEU A 284 17.52 12.16 34.00
CA LEU A 284 17.55 13.62 34.06
C LEU A 284 16.25 14.20 33.48
N PRO A 285 15.27 14.57 34.32
CA PRO A 285 13.99 15.12 33.88
C PRO A 285 14.14 16.34 32.98
N GLY A 286 13.37 16.42 31.89
CA GLY A 286 13.51 17.49 30.89
C GLY A 286 14.36 17.09 29.68
N THR A 287 14.89 15.86 29.67
CA THR A 287 15.58 15.28 28.52
C THR A 287 14.58 14.65 27.56
N ARG A 288 14.55 15.10 26.29
CA ARG A 288 13.61 14.64 25.26
C ARG A 288 14.29 14.42 23.92
N LEU A 289 13.64 13.63 23.08
CA LEU A 289 14.07 13.36 21.72
C LEU A 289 13.48 14.44 20.78
N TRP A 290 14.26 15.49 20.52
CA TRP A 290 13.80 16.68 19.79
C TRP A 290 13.69 16.46 18.28
N LEU A 291 14.69 15.82 17.67
CA LEU A 291 14.62 15.36 16.28
C LEU A 291 14.85 13.85 16.24
N SER A 292 13.91 13.14 15.62
CA SER A 292 14.04 11.71 15.38
C SER A 292 13.19 11.26 14.21
N PRO A 293 13.51 10.09 13.62
CA PRO A 293 12.67 9.49 12.60
C PRO A 293 11.42 8.82 13.17
N LEU A 294 11.11 8.97 14.46
CA LEU A 294 10.05 8.24 15.18
C LEU A 294 8.67 8.43 14.55
N THR A 295 8.35 9.64 14.09
CA THR A 295 7.08 9.94 13.38
C THR A 295 6.98 9.18 12.06
N THR A 296 8.05 9.19 11.26
CA THR A 296 8.14 8.45 10.00
C THR A 296 8.07 6.94 10.25
N PHE A 297 8.78 6.44 11.28
CA PHE A 297 8.75 5.03 11.65
C PHE A 297 7.36 4.59 12.08
N ARG A 298 6.66 5.37 12.91
CA ARG A 298 5.27 5.10 13.32
C ARG A 298 4.32 5.10 12.14
N TYR A 299 4.44 6.06 11.23
CA TYR A 299 3.65 6.11 10.00
C TYR A 299 3.84 4.83 9.16
N PHE A 300 5.08 4.43 8.91
CA PHE A 300 5.36 3.21 8.13
C PHE A 300 5.04 1.92 8.88
N ARG A 301 5.12 1.88 10.22
CA ARG A 301 4.63 0.76 11.04
C ARG A 301 3.13 0.56 10.84
N THR A 302 2.36 1.65 10.90
CA THR A 302 0.91 1.65 10.71
C THR A 302 0.56 1.25 9.26
N LYS A 303 1.24 1.83 8.28
CA LYS A 303 1.08 1.48 6.85
C LYS A 303 1.41 0.00 6.57
N ALA A 304 2.47 -0.52 7.20
CA ALA A 304 2.84 -1.94 7.12
C ALA A 304 1.80 -2.85 7.76
N PHE A 305 1.22 -2.47 8.90
CA PHE A 305 0.15 -3.23 9.54
C PHE A 305 -1.07 -3.35 8.63
N TYR A 306 -1.56 -2.24 8.06
CA TYR A 306 -2.72 -2.26 7.16
C TYR A 306 -2.45 -3.01 5.86
N LEU A 307 -1.29 -2.80 5.24
CA LEU A 307 -0.91 -3.55 4.04
C LEU A 307 -0.83 -5.05 4.33
N ARG A 308 -0.26 -5.45 5.47
CA ARG A 308 -0.21 -6.85 5.90
C ARG A 308 -1.59 -7.43 6.14
N LEU A 309 -2.47 -6.69 6.82
CA LEU A 309 -3.84 -7.10 7.07
C LEU A 309 -4.60 -7.30 5.75
N LEU A 310 -4.49 -6.35 4.82
CA LEU A 310 -5.07 -6.44 3.48
C LEU A 310 -4.56 -7.68 2.73
N MET A 311 -3.25 -7.88 2.68
CA MET A 311 -2.64 -9.04 2.00
C MET A 311 -3.05 -10.36 2.66
N PHE A 312 -3.10 -10.41 3.99
CA PHE A 312 -3.57 -11.60 4.73
C PHE A 312 -5.02 -11.92 4.38
N VAL A 313 -5.91 -10.93 4.43
CA VAL A 313 -7.34 -11.09 4.10
C VAL A 313 -7.54 -11.58 2.68
N LEU A 314 -6.82 -11.01 1.71
CA LEU A 314 -6.85 -11.48 0.31
C LEU A 314 -6.27 -12.89 0.14
N SER A 315 -5.35 -13.30 1.03
CA SER A 315 -4.78 -14.65 1.02
C SER A 315 -5.71 -15.73 1.58
N ILE A 316 -6.66 -15.39 2.47
CA ILE A 316 -7.60 -16.32 3.10
C ILE A 316 -8.33 -17.23 2.10
N PRO A 317 -8.99 -16.74 1.03
CA PRO A 317 -9.65 -17.62 0.05
C PRO A 317 -8.69 -18.63 -0.58
N ILE A 318 -7.48 -18.18 -0.90
CA ILE A 318 -6.47 -18.99 -1.57
C ILE A 318 -5.96 -20.05 -0.59
N LEU A 319 -5.62 -19.66 0.64
CA LEU A 319 -5.23 -20.58 1.72
C LEU A 319 -6.34 -21.58 2.03
N GLY A 320 -7.61 -21.15 2.01
CA GLY A 320 -8.77 -22.02 2.15
C GLY A 320 -8.86 -23.07 1.04
N MET A 321 -8.65 -22.68 -0.22
CA MET A 321 -8.57 -23.62 -1.34
C MET A 321 -7.37 -24.57 -1.23
N VAL A 322 -6.20 -24.07 -0.80
CA VAL A 322 -5.01 -24.88 -0.59
C VAL A 322 -5.26 -25.90 0.52
N LEU A 323 -5.82 -25.48 1.65
CA LEU A 323 -6.15 -26.34 2.78
C LEU A 323 -7.21 -27.37 2.39
N TYR A 324 -8.22 -26.97 1.61
CA TYR A 324 -9.20 -27.89 1.04
C TYR A 324 -8.54 -28.96 0.17
N PHE A 325 -7.63 -28.55 -0.72
CA PHE A 325 -6.86 -29.46 -1.54
C PHE A 325 -5.94 -30.38 -0.71
N ILE A 326 -5.31 -29.87 0.34
CA ILE A 326 -4.49 -30.66 1.26
C ILE A 326 -5.35 -31.73 1.93
N VAL A 327 -6.53 -31.37 2.44
CA VAL A 327 -7.48 -32.32 3.03
C VAL A 327 -7.94 -33.35 2.00
N LEU A 328 -8.19 -32.93 0.76
CA LEU A 328 -8.51 -33.83 -0.35
C LEU A 328 -7.34 -34.80 -0.59
N ALA A 329 -6.14 -34.32 -0.86
CA ALA A 329 -4.95 -35.14 -1.09
C ALA A 329 -4.69 -36.11 0.08
N ALA A 330 -4.81 -35.63 1.32
CA ALA A 330 -4.68 -36.44 2.53
C ALA A 330 -5.75 -37.55 2.59
N SER A 331 -7.02 -37.21 2.31
CA SER A 331 -8.12 -38.18 2.26
C SER A 331 -7.86 -39.29 1.25
N LEU A 332 -7.27 -38.94 0.10
CA LEU A 332 -6.93 -39.87 -0.96
C LEU A 332 -5.76 -40.79 -0.57
N THR A 333 -4.73 -40.22 0.05
CA THR A 333 -3.59 -40.99 0.60
C THR A 333 -4.05 -41.98 1.67
N VAL A 334 -4.89 -41.52 2.61
CA VAL A 334 -5.46 -42.36 3.68
C VAL A 334 -6.35 -43.44 3.11
N GLY A 335 -7.23 -43.10 2.15
CA GLY A 335 -8.09 -44.06 1.46
C GLY A 335 -7.30 -45.18 0.76
N ARG A 336 -6.16 -44.85 0.14
CA ARG A 336 -5.29 -45.85 -0.49
C ARG A 336 -4.63 -46.80 0.51
N ARG A 337 -4.38 -46.33 1.73
CA ARG A 337 -3.75 -47.10 2.82
C ARG A 337 -4.79 -47.70 3.78
N GLN A 338 -6.07 -47.60 3.47
CA GLN A 338 -7.15 -47.99 4.39
C GLN A 338 -7.12 -49.48 4.73
N THR A 339 -6.73 -50.35 3.80
CA THR A 339 -6.54 -51.79 4.05
C THR A 339 -5.38 -52.08 5.01
N GLU A 340 -4.27 -51.33 4.90
CA GLU A 340 -3.13 -51.42 5.81
C GLU A 340 -3.48 -50.92 7.21
N ILE A 341 -4.19 -49.79 7.31
CA ILE A 341 -4.70 -49.22 8.56
C ILE A 341 -5.61 -50.24 9.26
N ALA A 342 -6.52 -50.85 8.51
CA ALA A 342 -7.47 -51.82 9.06
C ALA A 342 -6.76 -53.11 9.53
N MET A 343 -5.70 -53.55 8.83
CA MET A 343 -4.87 -54.68 9.23
C MET A 343 -4.05 -54.38 10.51
N LEU A 344 -3.50 -53.18 10.64
CA LEU A 344 -2.80 -52.76 11.86
C LEU A 344 -3.75 -52.73 13.06
N ARG A 345 -4.97 -52.25 12.84
CA ARG A 345 -6.03 -52.24 13.87
C ARG A 345 -6.42 -53.66 14.29
N SER A 346 -6.57 -54.60 13.35
CA SER A 346 -6.89 -56.00 13.68
C SER A 346 -5.74 -56.74 14.36
N ARG A 347 -4.50 -56.23 14.25
CA ARG A 347 -3.31 -56.71 14.97
C ARG A 347 -3.09 -56.04 16.33
N GLY A 348 -4.04 -55.24 16.80
CA GLY A 348 -4.02 -54.64 18.14
C GLY A 348 -3.41 -53.23 18.24
N ALA A 349 -3.10 -52.57 17.12
CA ALA A 349 -2.62 -51.18 17.16
C ALA A 349 -3.74 -50.21 17.60
N SER A 350 -3.44 -49.29 18.52
CA SER A 350 -4.40 -48.29 18.99
C SER A 350 -4.59 -47.16 17.97
N SER A 351 -5.76 -46.50 17.98
CA SER A 351 -6.02 -45.35 17.09
C SER A 351 -5.01 -44.21 17.26
N GLY A 352 -4.52 -44.00 18.49
CA GLY A 352 -3.47 -43.02 18.78
C GLY A 352 -2.11 -43.41 18.18
N GLN A 353 -1.75 -44.69 18.18
CA GLN A 353 -0.51 -45.16 17.54
C GLN A 353 -0.53 -44.98 16.03
N ILE A 354 -1.68 -45.23 15.39
CA ILE A 354 -1.85 -45.01 13.95
C ILE A 354 -1.80 -43.51 13.63
N LEU A 355 -2.51 -42.68 14.41
CA LEU A 355 -2.51 -41.22 14.23
C LEU A 355 -1.10 -40.64 14.40
N PHE A 356 -0.36 -41.10 15.40
CA PHE A 356 1.02 -40.67 15.65
C PHE A 356 1.97 -41.04 14.50
N SER A 357 1.76 -42.19 13.85
CA SER A 357 2.54 -42.58 12.67
C SER A 357 2.32 -41.62 11.49
N TYR A 358 1.07 -41.22 11.23
CA TYR A 358 0.75 -40.24 10.18
C TYR A 358 1.20 -38.82 10.55
N LEU A 359 1.14 -38.47 11.84
CA LEU A 359 1.67 -37.20 12.33
C LEU A 359 3.16 -37.10 12.02
N ILE A 360 3.97 -38.14 12.28
CA ILE A 360 5.39 -38.14 11.93
C ILE A 360 5.58 -37.97 10.42
N GLU A 361 4.83 -38.72 9.60
CA GLU A 361 4.92 -38.65 8.14
C GLU A 361 4.66 -37.24 7.61
N TRP A 362 3.58 -36.59 8.07
CA TRP A 362 3.21 -35.26 7.62
C TRP A 362 4.00 -34.15 8.29
N CYS A 363 4.54 -34.36 9.48
CA CYS A 363 5.54 -33.46 10.06
C CYS A 363 6.84 -33.46 9.23
N LEU A 364 7.27 -34.61 8.68
CA LEU A 364 8.44 -34.65 7.78
C LEU A 364 8.18 -33.87 6.48
N LEU A 365 7.00 -34.04 5.87
CA LEU A 365 6.60 -33.23 4.71
C LEU A 365 6.42 -31.76 5.05
N GLY A 366 5.85 -31.46 6.22
CA GLY A 366 5.69 -30.10 6.75
C GLY A 366 7.03 -29.41 7.01
N ALA A 367 8.03 -30.13 7.50
CA ALA A 367 9.39 -29.62 7.68
C ALA A 367 10.05 -29.31 6.32
N ALA A 368 9.89 -30.18 5.32
CA ALA A 368 10.35 -29.90 3.96
C ALA A 368 9.62 -28.67 3.38
N ALA A 369 8.32 -28.55 3.61
CA ALA A 369 7.55 -27.38 3.20
C ALA A 369 7.96 -26.09 3.94
N PHE A 370 8.33 -26.16 5.22
CA PHE A 370 8.84 -25.03 5.99
C PHE A 370 10.18 -24.51 5.45
N LEU A 371 11.05 -25.41 4.97
CA LEU A 371 12.34 -25.03 4.39
C LEU A 371 12.20 -24.45 2.97
N ILE A 372 11.32 -25.02 2.14
CA ILE A 372 11.16 -24.63 0.72
C ILE A 372 10.17 -23.46 0.57
N GLY A 373 9.12 -23.44 1.38
CA GLY A 373 7.98 -22.54 1.28
C GLY A 373 8.35 -21.06 1.26
N PRO A 374 9.16 -20.53 2.20
CA PRO A 374 9.58 -19.12 2.19
C PRO A 374 10.33 -18.68 0.92
N TRP A 375 11.09 -19.58 0.28
CA TRP A 375 11.77 -19.28 -0.98
C TRP A 375 10.79 -19.18 -2.15
N VAL A 376 9.79 -20.07 -2.18
CA VAL A 376 8.68 -19.97 -3.13
C VAL A 376 7.83 -18.73 -2.83
N GLY A 377 7.64 -18.39 -1.55
CA GLY A 377 6.98 -17.17 -1.08
C GLY A 377 7.69 -15.91 -1.58
N LEU A 378 9.03 -15.89 -1.56
CA LEU A 378 9.83 -14.80 -2.14
C LEU A 378 9.61 -14.67 -3.66
N LEU A 379 9.55 -15.79 -4.39
CA LEU A 379 9.21 -15.77 -5.82
C LEU A 379 7.80 -15.20 -6.05
N ILE A 380 6.83 -15.64 -5.25
CA ILE A 380 5.45 -15.12 -5.26
C ILE A 380 5.47 -13.60 -5.02
N SER A 381 6.13 -13.10 -3.98
CA SER A 381 6.18 -11.67 -3.67
C SER A 381 6.83 -10.83 -4.78
N LYS A 382 7.85 -11.36 -5.47
CA LYS A 382 8.45 -10.69 -6.65
C LYS A 382 7.45 -10.59 -7.81
N LEU A 383 6.71 -11.67 -8.08
CA LEU A 383 5.65 -11.67 -9.08
C LEU A 383 4.49 -10.74 -8.71
N MET A 384 4.19 -10.57 -7.42
CA MET A 384 3.18 -9.61 -6.94
C MET A 384 3.60 -8.17 -7.29
N GLY A 385 4.86 -7.80 -7.01
CA GLY A 385 5.39 -6.47 -7.32
C GLY A 385 5.45 -6.13 -8.82
N ALA A 386 5.59 -7.15 -9.67
CA ALA A 386 5.55 -6.99 -11.12
C ALA A 386 4.12 -6.79 -11.67
N SER A 387 3.09 -6.99 -10.86
CA SER A 387 1.70 -6.87 -11.29
C SER A 387 1.27 -5.41 -11.47
N ALA A 388 0.73 -5.10 -12.66
CA ALA A 388 0.07 -3.82 -12.96
C ALA A 388 -1.46 -3.91 -12.97
N GLY A 389 -2.01 -5.13 -12.87
CA GLY A 389 -3.42 -5.44 -13.06
C GLY A 389 -3.64 -6.96 -13.07
N PHE A 390 -4.86 -7.41 -13.35
CA PHE A 390 -5.15 -8.86 -13.35
C PHE A 390 -4.44 -9.60 -14.50
N LEU A 391 -3.56 -10.55 -14.14
CA LEU A 391 -2.74 -11.30 -15.10
C LEU A 391 -2.01 -10.39 -16.11
N SER A 392 -1.54 -9.23 -15.65
CA SER A 392 -0.72 -8.30 -16.44
C SER A 392 0.54 -7.97 -15.65
N PHE A 393 1.67 -8.50 -16.12
CA PHE A 393 2.98 -8.32 -15.50
C PHE A 393 3.80 -7.35 -16.35
N VAL A 394 4.42 -6.37 -15.71
CA VAL A 394 5.22 -5.33 -16.35
C VAL A 394 6.65 -5.45 -15.85
N ASP A 395 7.60 -5.24 -16.75
CA ASP A 395 9.01 -5.20 -16.39
C ASP A 395 9.29 -3.93 -15.57
N ARG A 396 9.62 -4.12 -14.29
CA ARG A 396 9.83 -3.06 -13.30
C ARG A 396 11.09 -3.38 -12.53
N ALA A 397 11.72 -2.34 -11.96
CA ALA A 397 12.78 -2.53 -10.99
C ALA A 397 12.29 -3.50 -9.89
N ALA A 398 13.03 -4.59 -9.70
CA ALA A 398 12.62 -5.64 -8.78
C ALA A 398 12.51 -5.06 -7.37
N LEU A 399 11.40 -5.36 -6.68
CA LEU A 399 11.22 -4.97 -5.29
C LEU A 399 12.40 -5.54 -4.45
N PRO A 400 12.94 -4.79 -3.48
CA PRO A 400 14.02 -5.22 -2.60
C PRO A 400 13.49 -6.19 -1.53
N VAL A 401 12.95 -7.33 -1.98
CA VAL A 401 12.27 -8.33 -1.16
C VAL A 401 13.29 -9.21 -0.44
N ARG A 402 13.11 -9.38 0.88
CA ARG A 402 13.95 -10.22 1.73
C ARG A 402 13.11 -11.12 2.62
N ILE A 403 13.67 -12.26 3.02
CA ILE A 403 13.02 -13.20 3.95
C ILE A 403 13.35 -12.76 5.38
N GLY A 404 12.43 -12.03 6.01
CA GLY A 404 12.55 -11.63 7.42
C GLY A 404 12.13 -12.74 8.41
N ARG A 405 12.38 -12.52 9.71
CA ARG A 405 12.00 -13.45 10.79
C ARG A 405 10.50 -13.75 10.81
N GLU A 406 9.68 -12.74 10.54
CA GLU A 406 8.22 -12.87 10.50
C GLU A 406 7.75 -13.84 9.41
N ALA A 407 8.43 -13.88 8.26
CA ALA A 407 8.09 -14.80 7.19
C ALA A 407 8.19 -16.28 7.64
N TYR A 408 9.22 -16.60 8.43
CA TYR A 408 9.37 -17.92 9.02
C TYR A 408 8.32 -18.21 10.12
N GLN A 409 7.87 -17.19 10.87
CA GLN A 409 6.78 -17.38 11.84
C GLN A 409 5.46 -17.72 11.14
N TYR A 410 5.12 -17.00 10.07
CA TYR A 410 3.94 -17.27 9.25
C TYR A 410 4.04 -18.63 8.56
N ALA A 411 5.23 -18.98 8.07
CA ALA A 411 5.51 -20.29 7.50
C ALA A 411 5.29 -21.42 8.52
N LEU A 412 5.76 -21.26 9.75
CA LEU A 412 5.59 -22.23 10.82
C LEU A 412 4.11 -22.39 11.20
N ILE A 413 3.39 -21.29 11.41
CA ILE A 413 1.96 -21.30 11.75
C ILE A 413 1.15 -21.99 10.64
N SER A 414 1.37 -21.60 9.38
CA SER A 414 0.71 -22.21 8.23
C SER A 414 1.05 -23.70 8.10
N GLY A 415 2.32 -24.08 8.26
CA GLY A 415 2.76 -25.48 8.22
C GLY A 415 2.10 -26.33 9.31
N VAL A 416 2.03 -25.83 10.55
CA VAL A 416 1.35 -26.51 11.67
C VAL A 416 -0.14 -26.67 11.38
N VAL A 417 -0.83 -25.59 10.97
CA VAL A 417 -2.26 -25.64 10.63
C VAL A 417 -2.53 -26.62 9.50
N ALA A 418 -1.70 -26.64 8.46
CA ALA A 418 -1.85 -27.53 7.32
C ALA A 418 -1.60 -29.01 7.70
N VAL A 419 -0.59 -29.30 8.52
CA VAL A 419 -0.35 -30.65 9.04
C VAL A 419 -1.50 -31.12 9.93
N LEU A 420 -2.04 -30.25 10.79
CA LEU A 420 -3.22 -30.55 11.60
C LEU A 420 -4.46 -30.81 10.72
N ALA A 421 -4.63 -30.05 9.63
CA ALA A 421 -5.71 -30.28 8.67
C ALA A 421 -5.59 -31.65 7.98
N CYS A 422 -4.37 -32.11 7.66
CA CYS A 422 -4.16 -33.45 7.11
C CYS A 422 -4.66 -34.55 8.06
N LEU A 423 -4.59 -34.36 9.38
CA LEU A 423 -5.02 -35.36 10.39
C LEU A 423 -6.52 -35.61 10.39
N PHE A 424 -7.33 -34.68 9.88
CA PHE A 424 -8.78 -34.80 9.89
C PHE A 424 -9.28 -36.10 9.20
N PRO A 425 -8.88 -36.43 7.96
CA PRO A 425 -9.19 -37.73 7.34
C PRO A 425 -8.72 -38.96 8.12
N VAL A 426 -7.57 -38.91 8.81
CA VAL A 426 -7.02 -40.06 9.57
C VAL A 426 -7.86 -40.36 10.79
N VAL A 427 -8.32 -39.32 11.50
CA VAL A 427 -9.20 -39.49 12.66
C VAL A 427 -10.51 -40.14 12.24
N SER A 428 -11.05 -39.77 11.08
CA SER A 428 -12.23 -40.43 10.52
C SER A 428 -11.92 -41.90 10.18
N ALA A 429 -10.82 -42.18 9.48
CA ALA A 429 -10.48 -43.54 9.03
C ALA A 429 -10.18 -44.52 10.17
N THR A 430 -9.56 -44.06 11.27
CA THR A 430 -9.19 -44.92 12.42
C THR A 430 -10.40 -45.40 13.23
N ARG A 431 -11.57 -44.79 13.06
CA ARG A 431 -12.80 -45.20 13.76
C ARG A 431 -13.44 -46.47 13.15
N HIS A 432 -13.14 -46.85 11.90
CA HIS A 432 -13.75 -47.99 11.19
C HIS A 432 -12.88 -49.26 11.22
N SER A 433 -13.47 -50.43 11.47
CA SER A 433 -12.80 -51.75 11.46
C SER A 433 -13.00 -52.44 10.11
N ILE A 434 -12.24 -53.50 9.81
CA ILE A 434 -12.35 -54.25 8.54
C ILE A 434 -13.82 -54.65 8.23
N VAL A 435 -14.58 -55.03 9.25
CA VAL A 435 -15.98 -55.48 9.12
C VAL A 435 -16.94 -54.31 8.88
N THR A 436 -16.77 -53.18 9.58
CA THR A 436 -17.61 -51.98 9.39
C THR A 436 -17.34 -51.29 8.06
N TYR A 437 -16.09 -51.31 7.57
CA TYR A 437 -15.73 -50.81 6.24
C TYR A 437 -16.41 -51.60 5.11
N LYS A 438 -16.35 -52.94 5.16
CA LYS A 438 -17.03 -53.78 4.15
C LYS A 438 -18.57 -53.60 4.21
N GLN A 439 -19.15 -53.38 5.39
CA GLN A 439 -20.59 -53.08 5.52
C GLN A 439 -20.98 -51.69 4.98
N GLU A 440 -20.14 -50.66 5.14
CA GLU A 440 -20.36 -49.32 4.57
C GLU A 440 -20.18 -49.28 3.04
N MET A 441 -19.29 -50.10 2.46
CA MET A 441 -19.19 -50.24 1.01
C MET A 441 -20.46 -50.85 0.38
N VAL A 442 -21.20 -51.69 1.13
CA VAL A 442 -22.45 -52.33 0.69
C VAL A 442 -23.66 -51.42 0.93
N ARG A 443 -23.64 -50.56 1.96
CA ARG A 443 -24.69 -49.56 2.24
C ARG A 443 -24.31 -48.19 1.65
N LYS A 444 -24.57 -48.00 0.35
CA LYS A 444 -24.34 -46.72 -0.35
C LYS A 444 -24.98 -45.53 0.38
N SER A 445 -24.23 -44.43 0.41
CA SER A 445 -24.68 -43.02 0.50
C SER A 445 -25.23 -42.52 1.85
N ARG A 446 -24.34 -42.22 2.80
CA ARG A 446 -24.61 -41.12 3.73
C ARG A 446 -24.26 -39.79 3.05
N ALA A 447 -25.14 -38.80 3.18
CA ALA A 447 -24.86 -37.45 2.70
C ALA A 447 -23.59 -36.87 3.37
N PRO A 448 -22.83 -35.99 2.68
CA PRO A 448 -21.66 -35.33 3.25
C PRO A 448 -21.96 -34.61 4.57
N ILE A 449 -20.94 -34.48 5.44
CA ILE A 449 -21.08 -33.86 6.76
C ILE A 449 -21.63 -32.42 6.66
N TRP A 450 -21.17 -31.65 5.67
CA TRP A 450 -21.62 -30.26 5.47
C TRP A 450 -23.09 -30.15 5.12
N GLN A 451 -23.62 -31.09 4.31
CA GLN A 451 -25.04 -31.15 3.95
C GLN A 451 -25.89 -31.61 5.15
N ARG A 452 -25.33 -32.43 6.03
CA ARG A 452 -26.03 -32.96 7.21
C ARG A 452 -26.10 -31.95 8.35
N LEU A 453 -25.05 -31.13 8.50
CA LEU A 453 -24.95 -30.06 9.49
C LEU A 453 -25.51 -28.72 8.97
N TYR A 454 -26.02 -28.66 7.75
CA TYR A 454 -26.51 -27.44 7.10
C TYR A 454 -25.51 -26.28 7.16
N LEU A 455 -24.21 -26.59 6.98
CA LEU A 455 -23.15 -25.58 6.99
C LEU A 455 -23.30 -24.58 5.85
N ASP A 456 -23.87 -25.01 4.73
CA ASP A 456 -24.24 -24.17 3.59
C ASP A 456 -25.25 -23.08 3.99
N VAL A 457 -26.28 -23.44 4.76
CA VAL A 457 -27.30 -22.50 5.25
C VAL A 457 -26.71 -21.56 6.32
N LEU A 458 -25.87 -22.06 7.22
CA LEU A 458 -25.20 -21.24 8.22
C LEU A 458 -24.29 -20.20 7.58
N LEU A 459 -23.48 -20.60 6.60
CA LEU A 459 -22.63 -19.69 5.84
C LEU A 459 -23.46 -18.67 5.06
N ALA A 460 -24.56 -19.07 4.43
CA ALA A 460 -25.46 -18.12 3.76
C ALA A 460 -26.06 -17.10 4.74
N GLY A 461 -26.39 -17.51 5.97
CA GLY A 461 -26.80 -16.60 7.05
C GLY A 461 -25.72 -15.58 7.42
N LEU A 462 -24.46 -16.04 7.57
CA LEU A 462 -23.32 -15.15 7.82
C LEU A 462 -23.08 -14.17 6.68
N VAL A 463 -23.22 -14.61 5.43
CA VAL A 463 -23.10 -13.76 4.25
C VAL A 463 -24.19 -12.70 4.21
N TYR A 464 -25.43 -13.06 4.55
CA TYR A 464 -26.53 -12.11 4.63
C TYR A 464 -26.29 -11.05 5.72
N LEU A 465 -25.80 -11.47 6.89
CA LEU A 465 -25.41 -10.55 7.96
C LEU A 465 -24.25 -9.64 7.54
N GLY A 466 -23.23 -10.20 6.87
CA GLY A 466 -22.10 -9.45 6.32
C GLY A 466 -22.54 -8.44 5.27
N TYR A 467 -23.37 -8.84 4.31
CA TYR A 467 -23.92 -7.95 3.29
C TYR A 467 -24.69 -6.78 3.93
N ARG A 468 -25.51 -7.05 4.94
CA ARG A 468 -26.19 -5.99 5.70
C ARG A 468 -25.24 -5.10 6.49
N SER A 469 -24.14 -5.64 7.00
CA SER A 469 -23.08 -4.85 7.64
C SER A 469 -22.46 -3.86 6.67
N LEU A 470 -22.06 -4.32 5.47
CA LEU A 470 -21.51 -3.47 4.41
C LEU A 470 -22.51 -2.41 3.95
N GLN A 471 -23.79 -2.78 3.80
CA GLN A 471 -24.84 -1.83 3.43
C GLN A 471 -25.03 -0.73 4.48
N ARG A 472 -24.97 -1.07 5.77
CA ARG A 472 -25.04 -0.09 6.85
C ARG A 472 -23.81 0.82 6.89
N GLN A 473 -22.62 0.26 6.74
CA GLN A 473 -21.37 1.03 6.69
C GLN A 473 -21.36 2.00 5.52
N ALA A 474 -21.74 1.55 4.32
CA ALA A 474 -21.86 2.41 3.14
C ALA A 474 -22.80 3.60 3.39
N ALA A 475 -23.94 3.38 4.03
CA ALA A 475 -24.91 4.43 4.35
C ALA A 475 -24.44 5.41 5.44
N LEU A 476 -23.53 4.99 6.32
CA LEU A 476 -22.94 5.85 7.35
C LEU A 476 -21.83 6.74 6.77
N VAL A 477 -20.99 6.19 5.89
CA VAL A 477 -19.91 6.95 5.24
C VAL A 477 -20.47 8.05 4.33
N THR A 478 -21.53 7.78 3.58
CA THR A 478 -22.20 8.82 2.76
C THR A 478 -22.80 9.97 3.59
N LYS A 479 -23.02 9.77 4.89
CA LYS A 479 -23.52 10.81 5.81
C LYS A 479 -22.42 11.50 6.62
N ALA A 480 -21.27 10.84 6.78
CA ALA A 480 -20.12 11.35 7.51
C ALA A 480 -19.10 12.07 6.60
N ALA A 481 -19.28 12.00 5.26
CA ALA A 481 -18.45 12.69 4.28
C ALA A 481 -18.40 14.22 4.47
N ASP A 482 -19.37 14.82 5.17
CA ASP A 482 -19.37 16.24 5.54
C ASP A 482 -18.39 16.59 6.69
N LEU A 483 -17.80 15.60 7.37
CA LEU A 483 -16.98 15.78 8.56
C LEU A 483 -15.67 14.96 8.48
N ALA A 484 -14.64 15.63 7.96
CA ALA A 484 -13.21 15.37 8.14
C ALA A 484 -12.50 14.30 7.28
N GLU A 485 -11.28 14.70 6.88
CA GLU A 485 -10.16 13.95 6.28
C GLU A 485 -9.72 12.73 7.12
N SER A 486 -10.63 11.77 7.32
CA SER A 486 -10.25 10.50 7.91
C SER A 486 -9.75 9.62 6.78
N GLU A 487 -8.42 9.39 6.70
CA GLU A 487 -7.81 8.37 5.83
C GLU A 487 -8.63 7.08 5.96
N LEU A 488 -9.54 6.82 5.00
CA LEU A 488 -10.57 5.82 5.20
C LEU A 488 -9.96 4.44 4.93
N ILE A 489 -9.53 3.81 6.02
CA ILE A 489 -8.94 2.48 6.07
C ILE A 489 -9.86 1.48 5.36
N LEU A 490 -9.32 0.71 4.40
CA LEU A 490 -10.00 -0.42 3.77
C LEU A 490 -10.51 -1.39 4.83
N ASP A 491 -11.83 -1.47 5.06
CA ASP A 491 -12.42 -2.45 5.97
C ASP A 491 -12.16 -3.87 5.42
N PRO A 492 -11.44 -4.75 6.14
CA PRO A 492 -11.23 -6.14 5.77
C PRO A 492 -12.52 -6.88 5.37
N ALA A 493 -13.67 -6.50 5.94
CA ALA A 493 -14.96 -7.11 5.65
C ALA A 493 -15.32 -7.08 4.16
N LEU A 494 -14.89 -6.05 3.42
CA LEU A 494 -15.16 -5.90 1.98
C LEU A 494 -14.62 -7.05 1.14
N PHE A 495 -13.56 -7.71 1.58
CA PHE A 495 -12.94 -8.82 0.86
C PHE A 495 -13.31 -10.18 1.45
N VAL A 496 -13.56 -10.27 2.76
CA VAL A 496 -13.93 -11.52 3.43
C VAL A 496 -15.34 -11.97 3.04
N ILE A 497 -16.32 -11.06 3.00
CA ILE A 497 -17.72 -11.40 2.77
C ILE A 497 -17.97 -11.97 1.36
N PRO A 498 -17.43 -11.38 0.26
CA PRO A 498 -17.58 -11.95 -1.08
C PRO A 498 -16.98 -13.35 -1.18
N VAL A 499 -15.86 -13.61 -0.50
CA VAL A 499 -15.24 -14.94 -0.45
C VAL A 499 -16.15 -15.93 0.28
N LEU A 500 -16.70 -15.54 1.43
CA LEU A 500 -17.68 -16.38 2.15
C LEU A 500 -18.93 -16.64 1.31
N PHE A 501 -19.39 -15.66 0.54
CA PHE A 501 -20.47 -15.81 -0.42
C PHE A 501 -20.12 -16.85 -1.48
N LEU A 502 -18.95 -16.76 -2.11
CA LEU A 502 -18.51 -17.72 -3.11
C LEU A 502 -18.42 -19.15 -2.54
N VAL A 503 -17.91 -19.32 -1.32
CA VAL A 503 -17.86 -20.62 -0.65
C VAL A 503 -19.25 -21.16 -0.34
N ALA A 504 -20.14 -20.33 0.25
CA ALA A 504 -21.51 -20.71 0.55
C ALA A 504 -22.28 -21.09 -0.73
N ALA A 505 -22.18 -20.24 -1.75
CA ALA A 505 -22.86 -20.45 -3.03
C ALA A 505 -22.32 -21.66 -3.79
N ALA A 506 -21.01 -21.94 -3.73
CA ALA A 506 -20.43 -23.13 -4.33
C ALA A 506 -20.90 -24.43 -3.64
N LEU A 507 -21.03 -24.43 -2.30
CA LEU A 507 -21.61 -25.56 -1.57
C LEU A 507 -23.09 -25.77 -1.90
N ILE A 508 -23.87 -24.68 -2.01
CA ILE A 508 -25.27 -24.74 -2.46
C ILE A 508 -25.35 -25.25 -3.91
N ALA A 509 -24.44 -24.82 -4.79
CA ALA A 509 -24.40 -25.28 -6.17
C ALA A 509 -24.11 -26.78 -6.28
N LEU A 510 -23.31 -27.37 -5.38
CA LEU A 510 -23.14 -28.82 -5.29
C LEU A 510 -24.44 -29.56 -4.95
N ARG A 511 -25.40 -28.91 -4.27
CA ARG A 511 -26.73 -29.47 -4.01
C ARG A 511 -27.63 -29.44 -5.24
N ILE A 512 -27.43 -28.45 -6.11
CA ILE A 512 -28.15 -28.27 -7.38
C ILE A 512 -27.55 -29.18 -8.48
N TYR A 513 -26.26 -29.51 -8.39
CA TYR A 513 -25.54 -30.32 -9.39
C TYR A 513 -26.22 -31.66 -9.75
N PRO A 514 -26.71 -32.50 -8.81
CA PRO A 514 -27.40 -33.73 -9.17
C PRO A 514 -28.67 -33.49 -10.00
N TRP A 515 -29.37 -32.37 -9.74
CA TRP A 515 -30.57 -32.00 -10.49
C TRP A 515 -30.22 -31.53 -11.89
N LEU A 516 -29.12 -30.78 -12.04
CA LEU A 516 -28.59 -30.40 -13.33
C LEU A 516 -28.21 -31.64 -14.16
N MET A 517 -27.56 -32.63 -13.55
CA MET A 517 -27.21 -33.88 -14.25
C MET A 517 -28.44 -34.71 -14.63
N ARG A 518 -29.49 -34.73 -13.81
CA ARG A 518 -30.78 -35.34 -14.17
C ARG A 518 -31.43 -34.68 -15.38
N LEU A 519 -31.41 -33.35 -15.43
CA LEU A 519 -31.93 -32.60 -16.57
C LEU A 519 -31.13 -32.93 -17.84
N LEU A 520 -29.80 -32.96 -17.76
CA LEU A 520 -28.93 -33.33 -18.87
C LEU A 520 -29.14 -34.78 -19.31
N ALA A 521 -29.28 -35.72 -18.38
CA ALA A 521 -29.62 -37.12 -18.69
C ALA A 521 -30.96 -37.21 -19.43
N TRP A 522 -31.99 -36.50 -18.96
CA TRP A 522 -33.30 -36.46 -19.62
C TRP A 522 -33.25 -35.88 -21.04
N ILE A 523 -32.43 -34.85 -21.28
CA ILE A 523 -32.23 -34.27 -22.62
C ILE A 523 -31.46 -35.25 -23.53
N THR A 524 -30.39 -35.85 -23.00
CA THR A 524 -29.46 -36.70 -23.78
C THR A 524 -29.99 -38.10 -24.05
N ASP A 525 -30.92 -38.62 -23.24
CA ASP A 525 -31.63 -39.88 -23.50
C ASP A 525 -32.40 -39.86 -24.82
N ARG A 526 -32.70 -38.67 -25.36
CA ARG A 526 -33.33 -38.51 -26.69
C ARG A 526 -32.34 -38.62 -27.85
N TRP A 527 -31.02 -38.61 -27.60
CA TRP A 527 -29.97 -38.59 -28.62
C TRP A 527 -29.22 -39.93 -28.66
N SER A 528 -28.90 -40.46 -29.84
CA SER A 528 -28.50 -41.86 -30.08
C SER A 528 -27.03 -42.24 -29.76
N GLY A 529 -26.31 -41.45 -28.95
CA GLY A 529 -24.89 -41.69 -28.67
C GLY A 529 -24.66 -42.57 -27.42
N VAL A 530 -24.22 -43.83 -27.60
CA VAL A 530 -23.92 -44.78 -26.49
C VAL A 530 -22.95 -44.21 -25.45
N ALA A 531 -21.93 -43.46 -25.88
CA ALA A 531 -20.97 -42.85 -24.94
C ALA A 531 -21.60 -41.71 -24.14
N LEU A 532 -22.43 -40.87 -24.76
CA LEU A 532 -23.11 -39.75 -24.09
C LEU A 532 -24.11 -40.26 -23.06
N SER A 533 -25.03 -41.16 -23.45
CA SER A 533 -26.07 -41.66 -22.55
C SER A 533 -25.52 -42.44 -21.35
N LEU A 534 -24.51 -43.29 -21.56
CA LEU A 534 -23.89 -44.03 -20.46
C LEU A 534 -23.17 -43.11 -19.48
N THR A 535 -22.56 -42.01 -19.95
CA THR A 535 -21.86 -41.05 -19.08
C THR A 535 -22.82 -40.20 -18.26
N THR A 536 -23.91 -39.72 -18.85
CA THR A 536 -24.90 -38.90 -18.14
C THR A 536 -25.63 -39.73 -17.07
N LEU A 537 -26.02 -40.97 -17.39
CA LEU A 537 -26.56 -41.92 -16.40
C LEU A 537 -25.56 -42.26 -15.28
N HIS A 538 -24.26 -42.34 -15.60
CA HIS A 538 -23.23 -42.56 -14.60
C HIS A 538 -23.11 -41.38 -13.63
N LEU A 539 -23.07 -40.15 -14.15
CA LEU A 539 -22.99 -38.92 -13.38
C LEU A 539 -24.24 -38.70 -12.52
N GLU A 540 -25.41 -39.07 -13.02
CA GLU A 540 -26.68 -39.01 -12.27
C GLU A 540 -26.69 -39.96 -11.07
N ARG A 541 -26.16 -41.18 -11.24
CA ARG A 541 -26.20 -42.24 -10.21
C ARG A 541 -25.10 -42.11 -9.16
N ASN A 542 -23.98 -41.44 -9.47
CA ASN A 542 -22.86 -41.25 -8.54
C ASN A 542 -22.42 -39.76 -8.41
N PRO A 543 -23.34 -38.84 -8.05
CA PRO A 543 -23.03 -37.40 -8.05
C PRO A 543 -21.99 -37.00 -6.99
N GLY A 544 -21.91 -37.77 -5.89
CA GLY A 544 -20.98 -37.51 -4.79
C GLY A 544 -19.51 -37.79 -5.10
N GLN A 545 -19.20 -38.53 -6.17
CA GLN A 545 -17.83 -38.91 -6.49
C GLN A 545 -17.05 -37.72 -7.07
N ALA A 546 -17.67 -36.91 -7.92
CA ALA A 546 -17.05 -35.76 -8.58
C ALA A 546 -17.09 -34.46 -7.76
N SER A 547 -17.87 -34.40 -6.67
CA SER A 547 -18.13 -33.17 -5.92
C SER A 547 -16.87 -32.43 -5.44
N PRO A 548 -15.79 -33.11 -4.97
CA PRO A 548 -14.62 -32.39 -4.48
C PRO A 548 -13.85 -31.61 -5.56
N LEU A 549 -13.74 -32.20 -6.75
CA LEU A 549 -13.11 -31.57 -7.89
C LEU A 549 -13.97 -30.41 -8.40
N ILE A 550 -15.28 -30.63 -8.52
CA ILE A 550 -16.24 -29.61 -8.98
C ILE A 550 -16.19 -28.38 -8.06
N LEU A 551 -16.12 -28.57 -6.74
CA LEU A 551 -16.02 -27.46 -5.79
C LEU A 551 -14.78 -26.61 -6.05
N LEU A 552 -13.64 -27.24 -6.23
CA LEU A 552 -12.36 -26.59 -6.43
C LEU A 552 -12.36 -25.76 -7.74
N ILE A 553 -12.95 -26.31 -8.81
CA ILE A 553 -13.09 -25.60 -10.09
C ILE A 553 -14.09 -24.44 -9.99
N ILE A 554 -15.26 -24.64 -9.35
CA ILE A 554 -16.24 -23.55 -9.12
C ILE A 554 -15.58 -22.39 -8.38
N LEU A 555 -14.84 -22.68 -7.29
CA LEU A 555 -14.16 -21.66 -6.50
C LEU A 555 -13.05 -20.96 -7.30
N THR A 556 -12.27 -21.70 -8.08
CA THR A 556 -11.19 -21.15 -8.91
C THR A 556 -11.73 -20.21 -9.98
N VAL A 557 -12.79 -20.61 -10.68
CA VAL A 557 -13.41 -19.78 -11.73
C VAL A 557 -14.08 -18.56 -11.11
N SER A 558 -14.89 -18.75 -10.06
CA SER A 558 -15.64 -17.65 -9.45
C SER A 558 -14.75 -16.62 -8.76
N LEU A 559 -13.69 -17.07 -8.05
CA LEU A 559 -12.71 -16.17 -7.45
C LEU A 559 -11.86 -15.47 -8.53
N GLY A 560 -11.52 -16.16 -9.61
CA GLY A 560 -10.82 -15.56 -10.76
C GLY A 560 -11.62 -14.44 -11.41
N ILE A 561 -12.91 -14.67 -11.68
CA ILE A 561 -13.80 -13.67 -12.30
C ILE A 561 -14.05 -12.51 -11.37
N TYR A 562 -14.32 -12.78 -10.09
CA TYR A 562 -14.48 -11.74 -9.08
C TYR A 562 -13.19 -10.89 -8.97
N GLY A 563 -12.03 -11.53 -8.80
CA GLY A 563 -10.75 -10.84 -8.70
C GLY A 563 -10.36 -10.04 -9.94
N ALA A 564 -10.64 -10.57 -11.14
CA ALA A 564 -10.44 -9.84 -12.39
C ALA A 564 -11.34 -8.61 -12.48
N SER A 565 -12.62 -8.75 -12.13
CA SER A 565 -13.60 -7.66 -12.14
C SER A 565 -13.24 -6.61 -11.08
N THR A 566 -12.83 -7.00 -9.88
CA THR A 566 -12.33 -6.10 -8.83
C THR A 566 -11.12 -5.31 -9.32
N ALA A 567 -10.11 -5.98 -9.88
CA ALA A 567 -8.89 -5.32 -10.34
C ALA A 567 -9.18 -4.32 -11.47
N ARG A 568 -9.99 -4.71 -12.46
CA ARG A 568 -10.35 -3.86 -13.60
C ARG A 568 -11.20 -2.66 -13.19
N THR A 569 -12.16 -2.88 -12.31
CA THR A 569 -13.05 -1.85 -11.76
C THR A 569 -12.24 -0.82 -10.98
N LEU A 570 -11.36 -1.26 -10.07
CA LEU A 570 -10.55 -0.34 -9.26
C LEU A 570 -9.50 0.42 -10.10
N ASP A 571 -8.88 -0.23 -11.10
CA ASP A 571 -7.92 0.48 -11.96
C ASP A 571 -8.60 1.53 -12.84
N LYS A 572 -9.75 1.19 -13.44
CA LYS A 572 -10.50 2.14 -14.28
C LYS A 572 -11.00 3.33 -13.47
N ASN A 573 -11.70 3.10 -12.35
CA ASN A 573 -12.28 4.18 -11.56
C ASN A 573 -11.21 5.10 -10.97
N PHE A 574 -10.06 4.55 -10.54
CA PHE A 574 -8.94 5.38 -10.11
C PHE A 574 -8.40 6.28 -11.22
N GLY A 575 -8.22 5.72 -12.43
CA GLY A 575 -7.75 6.48 -13.58
C GLY A 575 -8.73 7.59 -13.96
N ASP A 576 -10.02 7.26 -14.00
CA ASP A 576 -11.10 8.18 -14.32
C ASP A 576 -11.19 9.29 -13.26
N GLN A 577 -10.99 9.00 -11.97
CA GLN A 577 -11.02 10.01 -10.92
C GLN A 577 -9.86 11.00 -10.97
N ILE A 578 -8.64 10.53 -11.18
CA ILE A 578 -7.50 11.45 -11.34
C ILE A 578 -7.71 12.31 -12.59
N ARG A 579 -8.14 11.71 -13.71
CA ARG A 579 -8.42 12.47 -14.94
C ARG A 579 -9.56 13.46 -14.78
N TYR A 580 -10.61 13.13 -14.03
CA TYR A 580 -11.69 14.07 -13.71
C TYR A 580 -11.21 15.20 -12.82
N ARG A 581 -10.39 14.91 -11.79
CA ARG A 581 -9.91 15.88 -10.80
C ARG A 581 -9.08 17.00 -11.42
N TYR A 582 -8.28 16.69 -12.45
CA TYR A 582 -7.40 17.68 -13.11
C TYR A 582 -7.87 18.08 -14.51
N GLY A 583 -8.67 17.26 -15.18
CA GLY A 583 -9.36 17.58 -16.42
C GLY A 583 -8.56 17.44 -17.72
N SER A 584 -7.23 17.51 -17.69
CA SER A 584 -6.36 17.25 -18.86
C SER A 584 -5.12 16.43 -18.48
N ASP A 585 -4.25 16.08 -19.43
CA ASP A 585 -3.06 15.27 -19.15
C ASP A 585 -1.99 16.06 -18.37
N ILE A 586 -1.88 17.36 -18.64
CA ILE A 586 -1.03 18.31 -17.89
C ILE A 586 -1.83 19.59 -17.69
N VAL A 587 -1.82 20.13 -16.48
CA VAL A 587 -2.34 21.49 -16.17
C VAL A 587 -1.18 22.36 -15.72
N LEU A 588 -0.99 23.48 -16.41
CA LEU A 588 0.07 24.45 -16.14
C LEU A 588 -0.51 25.72 -15.52
N ARG A 589 0.20 26.25 -14.52
CA ARG A 589 -0.06 27.54 -13.88
C ARG A 589 1.15 28.43 -14.11
N GLU A 590 0.94 29.51 -14.84
CA GLU A 590 2.01 30.40 -15.32
C GLU A 590 2.09 31.70 -14.51
N GLN A 591 3.29 32.28 -14.48
CA GLN A 591 3.51 33.59 -13.90
C GLN A 591 3.25 34.68 -14.93
N TRP A 592 2.21 35.49 -14.71
CA TRP A 592 1.82 36.59 -15.60
C TRP A 592 2.44 37.95 -15.20
N ALA A 593 3.22 37.98 -14.11
CA ALA A 593 3.90 39.17 -13.60
C ALA A 593 5.42 38.99 -13.65
N VAL A 594 6.13 39.99 -14.19
CA VAL A 594 7.59 39.99 -14.28
C VAL A 594 8.20 40.17 -12.88
N PRO A 595 9.20 39.37 -12.46
CA PRO A 595 10.01 39.69 -11.29
C PRO A 595 10.77 41.00 -11.55
N GLY A 596 10.29 42.12 -10.98
CA GLY A 596 10.95 43.42 -11.15
C GLY A 596 10.11 44.68 -10.87
N SER A 597 8.77 44.60 -10.83
CA SER A 597 7.91 45.79 -10.57
C SER A 597 7.47 45.94 -9.10
N GLY A 598 8.13 45.25 -8.18
CA GLY A 598 7.89 45.39 -6.75
C GLY A 598 9.11 44.92 -6.00
N SER A 599 9.93 45.86 -5.53
CA SER A 599 11.01 45.55 -4.60
C SER A 599 10.42 44.84 -3.40
N MET A 600 10.81 43.57 -3.21
CA MET A 600 10.73 42.90 -1.92
C MET A 600 11.63 43.70 -0.98
N ARG A 601 11.04 44.60 -0.19
CA ARG A 601 11.74 45.32 0.87
C ARG A 601 11.23 44.75 2.19
N ASP A 602 12.08 43.90 2.77
CA ASP A 602 11.98 43.42 4.14
C ASP A 602 11.79 44.60 5.12
N GLY A 603 11.08 44.31 6.20
CA GLY A 603 10.51 45.28 7.12
C GLY A 603 11.49 46.11 7.96
N ALA A 604 10.87 47.11 8.59
CA ALA A 604 11.23 47.83 9.82
C ALA A 604 11.33 49.36 9.65
N GLY A 605 10.38 50.04 10.30
CA GLY A 605 10.56 51.38 10.87
C GLY A 605 10.25 52.58 9.96
N GLY A 606 9.17 53.29 10.28
CA GLY A 606 8.95 54.66 9.81
C GLY A 606 7.50 54.98 9.50
N ALA A 607 6.73 55.38 10.52
CA ALA A 607 5.46 56.05 10.32
C ALA A 607 5.73 57.50 9.85
N GLY A 608 5.79 57.68 8.54
CA GLY A 608 5.78 58.97 7.86
C GLY A 608 4.97 58.81 6.59
N GLY A 609 3.77 59.40 6.57
CA GLY A 609 2.85 59.28 5.46
C GLY A 609 3.35 60.02 4.23
N GLU A 610 3.43 59.31 3.13
CA GLU A 610 3.26 59.82 1.78
C GLU A 610 2.43 58.79 1.02
N GLU A 611 1.31 59.23 0.46
CA GLU A 611 0.48 58.46 -0.47
C GLU A 611 1.33 58.11 -1.69
N ALA A 612 1.95 56.92 -1.65
CA ALA A 612 2.51 56.30 -2.83
C ALA A 612 1.36 56.04 -3.80
N GLY A 613 1.41 56.72 -4.94
CA GLY A 613 0.52 56.47 -6.07
C GLY A 613 0.48 54.97 -6.35
N SER A 614 -0.73 54.47 -6.60
CA SER A 614 -0.97 53.09 -6.98
C SER A 614 -0.16 52.75 -8.23
N ASP A 615 1.01 52.15 -8.05
CA ASP A 615 1.75 51.50 -9.13
C ASP A 615 0.85 50.36 -9.61
N GLN A 616 0.14 50.59 -10.71
CA GLN A 616 -0.71 49.58 -11.34
C GLN A 616 0.19 48.42 -11.74
N LEU A 617 0.04 47.28 -11.06
CA LEU A 617 0.71 46.04 -11.41
C LEU A 617 0.31 45.69 -12.86
N ILE A 618 1.20 45.94 -13.83
CA ILE A 618 0.94 45.63 -15.24
C ILE A 618 1.05 44.11 -15.39
N ILE A 619 -0.10 43.45 -15.51
CA ILE A 619 -0.20 42.02 -15.77
C ILE A 619 -0.09 41.80 -17.28
N TYR A 620 0.83 40.94 -17.72
CA TYR A 620 1.00 40.59 -19.14
C TYR A 620 0.61 39.12 -19.36
N GLU A 621 -0.36 38.88 -20.25
CA GLU A 621 -0.71 37.53 -20.69
C GLU A 621 0.39 37.00 -21.62
N PRO A 622 1.01 35.84 -21.29
CA PRO A 622 1.97 35.19 -22.19
C PRO A 622 1.33 34.81 -23.53
N PRO A 623 2.07 34.82 -24.65
CA PRO A 623 1.49 34.46 -25.95
C PRO A 623 1.01 33.01 -25.99
N PHE A 624 -0.31 32.79 -26.04
CA PHE A 624 -0.89 31.46 -25.90
C PHE A 624 -0.50 30.46 -27.01
N TYR A 625 -0.17 30.93 -28.22
CA TYR A 625 0.18 30.05 -29.35
C TYR A 625 1.40 29.16 -29.09
N ILE A 626 2.33 29.59 -28.22
CA ILE A 626 3.53 28.85 -27.85
C ILE A 626 3.15 27.45 -27.34
N HIS A 627 2.09 27.36 -26.53
CA HIS A 627 1.61 26.11 -25.94
C HIS A 627 1.15 25.08 -26.99
N LYS A 628 0.66 25.54 -28.15
CA LYS A 628 0.20 24.65 -29.24
C LYS A 628 1.35 24.10 -30.08
N GLU A 629 2.49 24.79 -30.09
CA GLU A 629 3.67 24.43 -30.90
C GLU A 629 4.72 23.63 -30.12
N LEU A 630 4.47 23.38 -28.83
CA LEU A 630 5.36 22.61 -27.97
C LEU A 630 5.52 21.16 -28.45
N PRO A 631 6.73 20.57 -28.31
CA PRO A 631 6.98 19.20 -28.72
C PRO A 631 6.13 18.20 -27.92
N GLY A 632 5.33 17.41 -28.64
CA GLY A 632 4.49 16.38 -28.05
C GLY A 632 3.14 16.84 -27.49
N VAL A 633 2.81 18.13 -27.60
CA VAL A 633 1.47 18.66 -27.32
C VAL A 633 0.56 18.44 -28.53
N GLU A 634 -0.61 17.84 -28.31
CA GLU A 634 -1.64 17.61 -29.34
C GLU A 634 -2.69 18.73 -29.34
N ALA A 635 -3.02 19.25 -28.16
CA ALA A 635 -3.96 20.36 -28.00
C ALA A 635 -3.67 21.13 -26.71
N ALA A 636 -3.96 22.43 -26.72
CA ALA A 636 -3.87 23.31 -25.57
C ALA A 636 -5.15 24.14 -25.43
N ALA A 637 -5.65 24.31 -24.21
CA ALA A 637 -6.83 25.11 -23.91
C ALA A 637 -6.62 26.06 -22.72
N ARG A 638 -7.26 27.22 -22.79
CA ARG A 638 -7.30 28.22 -21.72
C ARG A 638 -8.51 27.93 -20.84
N VAL A 639 -8.29 27.78 -19.53
CA VAL A 639 -9.35 27.46 -18.57
C VAL A 639 -9.24 28.37 -17.37
N GLN A 640 -10.23 29.24 -17.20
CA GLN A 640 -10.30 30.15 -16.06
C GLN A 640 -11.36 29.64 -15.08
N LYS A 641 -11.01 29.51 -13.80
CA LYS A 641 -11.94 29.09 -12.73
C LYS A 641 -12.08 30.22 -11.72
N LEU A 642 -13.31 30.58 -11.40
CA LEU A 642 -13.63 31.72 -10.53
C LEU A 642 -14.73 31.32 -9.56
N ASP A 643 -14.55 31.67 -8.28
CA ASP A 643 -15.63 31.57 -7.30
C ASP A 643 -16.48 32.82 -7.37
N VAL A 644 -17.76 32.64 -7.71
CA VAL A 644 -18.67 33.73 -8.01
C VAL A 644 -19.93 33.66 -7.16
N SER A 645 -20.68 34.76 -7.08
CA SER A 645 -22.03 34.73 -6.52
C SER A 645 -23.06 34.87 -7.62
N ALA A 646 -23.95 33.89 -7.71
CA ALA A 646 -24.99 33.86 -8.72
C ALA A 646 -26.28 34.54 -8.21
N ARG A 647 -26.91 35.32 -9.09
CA ARG A 647 -28.20 35.97 -8.88
C ARG A 647 -29.12 35.62 -10.03
N SER A 648 -30.38 35.28 -9.71
CA SER A 648 -31.42 35.05 -10.71
C SER A 648 -32.71 35.70 -10.25
N ALA A 649 -33.35 36.46 -11.16
CA ALA A 649 -34.51 37.31 -10.89
C ALA A 649 -34.32 38.27 -9.70
N GLY A 650 -33.12 38.84 -9.54
CA GLY A 650 -32.79 39.80 -8.48
C GLY A 650 -32.59 39.21 -7.07
N GLN A 651 -32.75 37.89 -6.89
CA GLN A 651 -32.46 37.21 -5.62
C GLN A 651 -31.08 36.54 -5.66
N LEU A 652 -30.33 36.61 -4.56
CA LEU A 652 -29.07 35.90 -4.37
C LEU A 652 -29.34 34.39 -4.33
N ARG A 653 -28.75 33.65 -5.26
CA ARG A 653 -28.89 32.19 -5.40
C ARG A 653 -27.68 31.42 -4.86
N GLY A 654 -26.76 32.08 -4.14
CA GLY A 654 -25.63 31.45 -3.46
C GLY A 654 -24.27 31.66 -4.13
N ARG A 655 -23.23 31.06 -3.55
CA ARG A 655 -21.90 30.95 -4.18
C ARG A 655 -21.93 29.81 -5.18
N ALA A 656 -21.28 30.00 -6.32
CA ALA A 656 -21.14 29.01 -7.38
C ALA A 656 -19.74 29.13 -7.99
N GLN A 657 -19.26 28.06 -8.61
CA GLN A 657 -18.02 28.07 -9.36
C GLN A 657 -18.30 28.33 -10.84
N LEU A 658 -17.68 29.37 -11.43
CA LEU A 658 -17.74 29.65 -12.86
C LEU A 658 -16.46 29.17 -13.52
N MET A 659 -16.59 28.30 -14.51
CA MET A 659 -15.51 27.90 -15.39
C MET A 659 -15.69 28.57 -16.75
N ALA A 660 -14.76 29.44 -17.13
CA ALA A 660 -14.76 30.08 -18.44
C ALA A 660 -13.74 29.39 -19.35
N ILE A 661 -14.19 28.95 -20.52
CA ILE A 661 -13.40 28.13 -21.45
C ILE A 661 -13.51 28.64 -22.89
N ASP A 662 -12.49 28.33 -23.69
CA ASP A 662 -12.59 28.35 -25.15
C ASP A 662 -13.20 27.01 -25.62
N PRO A 663 -14.45 26.96 -26.15
CA PRO A 663 -15.12 25.69 -26.40
C PRO A 663 -14.39 24.77 -27.39
N TRP A 664 -13.72 25.34 -28.40
CA TRP A 664 -13.05 24.56 -29.45
C TRP A 664 -11.75 23.94 -28.94
N ASP A 665 -10.91 24.74 -28.29
CA ASP A 665 -9.65 24.27 -27.74
C ASP A 665 -9.89 23.33 -26.56
N PHE A 666 -10.86 23.64 -25.69
CA PHE A 666 -11.24 22.82 -24.55
C PHE A 666 -11.72 21.43 -24.96
N GLY A 667 -12.56 21.32 -26.00
CA GLY A 667 -13.06 20.04 -26.49
C GLY A 667 -11.96 19.08 -26.98
N LYS A 668 -10.79 19.60 -27.37
CA LYS A 668 -9.63 18.79 -27.76
C LYS A 668 -8.68 18.50 -26.60
N ALA A 669 -8.55 19.43 -25.65
CA ALA A 669 -7.61 19.31 -24.54
C ALA A 669 -8.17 18.54 -23.34
N ALA A 670 -9.47 18.66 -23.08
CA ALA A 670 -10.11 18.11 -21.89
C ALA A 670 -10.44 16.62 -22.01
N TRP A 671 -10.28 15.90 -20.92
CA TRP A 671 -10.74 14.53 -20.77
C TRP A 671 -12.25 14.50 -20.50
N THR A 672 -12.95 13.59 -21.16
CA THR A 672 -14.37 13.32 -20.91
C THR A 672 -14.67 11.83 -21.03
N ARG A 673 -15.79 11.42 -20.43
CA ARG A 673 -16.32 10.06 -20.46
C ARG A 673 -17.76 10.13 -20.98
N GLU A 674 -18.14 9.19 -21.84
CA GLU A 674 -19.39 9.28 -22.62
C GLU A 674 -20.68 9.22 -21.77
N ASP A 675 -20.61 8.63 -20.58
CA ASP A 675 -21.72 8.41 -19.64
C ASP A 675 -21.88 9.50 -18.58
N LEU A 676 -21.05 10.56 -18.61
CA LEU A 676 -21.13 11.64 -17.61
C LEU A 676 -22.39 12.50 -17.77
N ASN A 677 -22.81 12.77 -18.99
CA ASN A 677 -23.97 13.62 -19.26
C ASN A 677 -24.90 12.90 -20.24
N GLU A 678 -26.14 13.37 -20.35
CA GLU A 678 -27.12 12.82 -21.32
C GLU A 678 -26.61 12.87 -22.77
N HIS A 679 -25.77 13.85 -23.08
CA HIS A 679 -25.10 13.99 -24.36
C HIS A 679 -23.59 14.07 -24.20
N HIS A 680 -22.84 13.74 -25.26
CA HIS A 680 -21.39 13.91 -25.25
C HIS A 680 -21.01 15.37 -25.04
N MET A 681 -19.91 15.64 -24.32
CA MET A 681 -19.42 16.99 -23.97
C MET A 681 -19.40 17.95 -25.18
N ASN A 682 -18.98 17.46 -26.35
CA ASN A 682 -18.93 18.22 -27.59
C ASN A 682 -20.29 18.81 -28.03
N ALA A 683 -21.41 18.17 -27.68
CA ALA A 683 -22.74 18.71 -27.98
C ALA A 683 -23.00 20.00 -27.18
N TYR A 684 -22.60 20.03 -25.91
CA TYR A 684 -22.73 21.22 -25.06
C TYR A 684 -21.74 22.32 -25.45
N LEU A 685 -20.52 21.96 -25.86
CA LEU A 685 -19.53 22.92 -26.38
C LEU A 685 -20.01 23.60 -27.66
N ASN A 686 -20.73 22.88 -28.53
CA ASN A 686 -21.35 23.49 -29.71
C ASN A 686 -22.41 24.53 -29.33
N LEU A 687 -23.19 24.31 -28.26
CA LEU A 687 -24.16 25.30 -27.78
C LEU A 687 -23.47 26.58 -27.28
N LEU A 688 -22.37 26.46 -26.53
CA LEU A 688 -21.54 27.59 -26.11
C LEU A 688 -20.85 28.32 -27.27
N THR A 689 -20.66 27.64 -28.40
CA THR A 689 -20.12 28.26 -29.61
C THR A 689 -21.20 29.01 -30.39
N MET A 690 -22.46 28.56 -30.34
CA MET A 690 -23.59 29.22 -31.00
C MET A 690 -24.11 30.44 -30.21
N HIS A 691 -23.95 30.44 -28.89
CA HIS A 691 -24.39 31.52 -28.00
C HIS A 691 -23.18 32.06 -27.24
N HIS A 692 -22.70 33.25 -27.64
CA HIS A 692 -21.50 33.86 -27.05
C HIS A 692 -21.69 34.20 -25.56
N GLU A 693 -22.86 34.72 -25.22
CA GLU A 693 -23.35 34.99 -23.87
C GLU A 693 -23.84 33.74 -23.12
N GLY A 694 -23.71 32.56 -23.73
CA GLY A 694 -24.24 31.30 -23.22
C GLY A 694 -23.53 30.80 -21.97
N VAL A 695 -24.30 30.23 -21.03
CA VAL A 695 -23.81 29.48 -19.88
C VAL A 695 -24.50 28.11 -19.78
N LEU A 696 -23.70 27.07 -19.53
CA LEU A 696 -24.17 25.76 -19.11
C LEU A 696 -24.23 25.74 -17.59
N VAL A 697 -25.32 25.28 -16.99
CA VAL A 697 -25.48 25.25 -15.53
C VAL A 697 -25.54 23.82 -15.01
N SER A 698 -25.06 23.61 -13.78
CA SER A 698 -25.18 22.31 -13.13
C SER A 698 -26.64 21.96 -12.85
N ARG A 699 -26.99 20.65 -12.85
CA ARG A 699 -28.34 20.19 -12.46
C ARG A 699 -28.74 20.63 -11.05
N GLU A 700 -27.76 20.75 -10.15
CA GLU A 700 -27.98 21.28 -8.79
C GLU A 700 -28.48 22.73 -8.79
N LEU A 701 -28.01 23.59 -9.72
CA LEU A 701 -28.54 24.96 -9.87
C LEU A 701 -30.01 24.97 -10.27
N VAL A 702 -30.41 24.01 -11.10
CA VAL A 702 -31.80 23.84 -11.54
C VAL A 702 -32.68 23.36 -10.38
N ASP A 703 -32.26 22.28 -9.71
CA ASP A 703 -33.05 21.62 -8.67
C ASP A 703 -33.15 22.43 -7.37
N ARG A 704 -32.05 23.04 -6.92
CA ARG A 704 -32.00 23.78 -5.66
C ARG A 704 -32.43 25.23 -5.80
N TYR A 705 -32.10 25.88 -6.91
CA TYR A 705 -32.30 27.33 -7.07
C TYR A 705 -33.34 27.71 -8.12
N GLY A 706 -33.88 26.73 -8.86
CA GLY A 706 -35.00 26.91 -9.78
C GLY A 706 -34.65 27.58 -11.10
N VAL A 707 -33.37 27.62 -11.47
CA VAL A 707 -32.90 28.17 -12.76
C VAL A 707 -33.40 27.28 -13.90
N ARG A 708 -33.99 27.86 -14.95
CA ARG A 708 -34.51 27.11 -16.11
C ARG A 708 -33.71 27.39 -17.38
N LEU A 709 -33.82 26.47 -18.33
CA LEU A 709 -33.33 26.67 -19.69
C LEU A 709 -34.01 27.90 -20.31
N GLY A 710 -33.21 28.82 -20.86
CA GLY A 710 -33.66 30.09 -21.42
C GLY A 710 -33.76 31.26 -20.44
N ASP A 711 -33.42 31.07 -19.16
CA ASP A 711 -33.34 32.17 -18.20
C ASP A 711 -32.02 32.96 -18.34
N TRP A 712 -32.04 34.22 -17.88
CA TRP A 712 -30.82 35.00 -17.67
C TRP A 712 -30.36 34.88 -16.20
N VAL A 713 -29.07 34.62 -16.02
CA VAL A 713 -28.42 34.51 -14.72
C VAL A 713 -27.33 35.55 -14.64
N SER A 714 -27.40 36.40 -13.63
CA SER A 714 -26.39 37.41 -13.37
C SER A 714 -25.36 36.89 -12.38
N VAL A 715 -24.08 37.06 -12.69
CA VAL A 715 -22.96 36.64 -11.86
C VAL A 715 -22.22 37.88 -11.38
N SER A 716 -22.00 38.00 -10.07
CA SER A 716 -21.26 39.11 -9.48
C SER A 716 -19.78 38.73 -9.30
N LEU A 717 -18.89 39.49 -9.94
CA LEU A 717 -17.44 39.44 -9.76
C LEU A 717 -16.94 40.80 -9.26
N GLY A 718 -16.49 40.85 -8.00
CA GLY A 718 -16.12 42.11 -7.35
C GLY A 718 -17.31 43.10 -7.33
N ASN A 719 -17.11 44.28 -7.94
CA ASN A 719 -18.15 45.32 -8.05
C ASN A 719 -18.94 45.28 -9.37
N GLN A 720 -18.63 44.34 -10.27
CA GLN A 720 -19.29 44.21 -11.58
C GLN A 720 -20.24 43.00 -11.60
N GLN A 721 -21.32 43.14 -12.36
CA GLN A 721 -22.34 42.12 -12.55
C GLN A 721 -22.40 41.79 -14.04
N ILE A 722 -22.23 40.52 -14.38
CA ILE A 722 -22.16 40.01 -15.76
C ILE A 722 -23.35 39.10 -15.98
N ASP A 723 -24.09 39.31 -17.06
CA ASP A 723 -25.29 38.54 -17.38
C ASP A 723 -24.97 37.41 -18.36
N PHE A 724 -25.46 36.21 -18.08
CA PHE A 724 -25.32 35.02 -18.94
C PHE A 724 -26.68 34.41 -19.27
N TYR A 725 -26.80 33.86 -20.47
CA TYR A 725 -28.01 33.21 -20.95
C TYR A 725 -27.91 31.68 -20.80
N VAL A 726 -28.86 31.04 -20.12
CA VAL A 726 -28.78 29.60 -19.82
C VAL A 726 -29.14 28.77 -21.06
N VAL A 727 -28.13 28.12 -21.67
CA VAL A 727 -28.27 27.36 -22.92
C VAL A 727 -28.32 25.85 -22.74
N GLY A 728 -27.89 25.33 -21.59
CA GLY A 728 -27.84 23.89 -21.34
C GLY A 728 -27.71 23.57 -19.86
N VAL A 729 -28.08 22.34 -19.49
CA VAL A 729 -27.92 21.78 -18.15
C VAL A 729 -26.98 20.57 -18.25
N VAL A 730 -26.00 20.51 -17.35
CA VAL A 730 -25.00 19.43 -17.27
C VAL A 730 -24.99 18.81 -15.88
N ASP A 731 -24.67 17.52 -15.81
CA ASP A 731 -24.56 16.78 -14.56
C ASP A 731 -23.12 16.81 -14.04
N TYR A 732 -22.14 16.52 -14.90
CA TYR A 732 -20.72 16.50 -14.53
C TYR A 732 -19.87 17.22 -15.56
N TRP A 733 -18.82 17.88 -15.09
CA TRP A 733 -17.86 18.58 -15.93
C TRP A 733 -16.46 18.47 -15.33
N PRO A 734 -15.39 18.25 -16.12
CA PRO A 734 -14.05 18.01 -15.59
C PRO A 734 -13.63 19.07 -14.56
N THR A 735 -13.10 18.62 -13.42
CA THR A 735 -12.66 19.41 -12.25
C THR A 735 -13.76 20.13 -11.45
N LEU A 736 -15.03 20.06 -11.88
CA LEU A 736 -16.17 20.66 -11.17
C LEU A 736 -16.95 19.56 -10.43
N TYR A 737 -17.23 19.77 -9.14
CA TYR A 737 -17.88 18.76 -8.29
C TYR A 737 -19.27 19.25 -7.85
N PRO A 738 -20.37 18.70 -8.41
CA PRO A 738 -21.74 19.11 -8.06
C PRO A 738 -22.09 18.84 -6.59
N ASP A 739 -21.40 17.90 -5.93
CA ASP A 739 -21.63 17.59 -4.52
C ASP A 739 -21.03 18.66 -3.59
N GLU A 740 -20.05 19.45 -4.06
CA GLU A 740 -19.35 20.45 -3.25
C GLU A 740 -19.98 21.84 -3.41
N GLN A 741 -20.11 22.31 -4.65
CA GLN A 741 -20.70 23.61 -4.97
C GLN A 741 -21.40 23.58 -6.33
N PRO A 742 -22.50 24.35 -6.50
CA PRO A 742 -23.11 24.53 -7.81
C PRO A 742 -22.13 25.23 -8.77
N PHE A 743 -22.21 24.94 -10.06
CA PHE A 743 -21.27 25.50 -11.04
C PHE A 743 -21.92 25.87 -12.37
N GLY A 744 -21.24 26.74 -13.12
CA GLY A 744 -21.57 27.09 -14.50
C GLY A 744 -20.35 27.09 -15.40
N ILE A 745 -20.57 26.81 -16.69
CA ILE A 745 -19.53 26.85 -17.73
C ILE A 745 -19.92 27.87 -18.78
N ALA A 746 -19.05 28.84 -19.05
CA ALA A 746 -19.30 29.93 -19.99
C ALA A 746 -18.14 30.11 -20.98
N ASN A 747 -18.37 30.96 -21.99
CA ASN A 747 -17.34 31.32 -22.96
C ASN A 747 -16.31 32.27 -22.34
N LEU A 748 -15.02 31.92 -22.44
CA LEU A 748 -13.91 32.73 -21.93
C LEU A 748 -13.82 34.09 -22.62
N ASN A 749 -14.05 34.15 -23.92
CA ASN A 749 -13.94 35.39 -24.68
C ASN A 749 -15.00 36.41 -24.21
N TYR A 750 -16.24 35.96 -23.99
CA TYR A 750 -17.30 36.80 -23.45
C TYR A 750 -16.97 37.32 -22.04
N LEU A 751 -16.44 36.46 -21.16
CA LEU A 751 -16.02 36.89 -19.83
C LEU A 751 -14.91 37.96 -19.88
N GLN A 752 -13.94 37.81 -20.79
CA GLN A 752 -12.82 38.75 -20.95
C GLN A 752 -13.22 40.07 -21.65
N GLU A 753 -14.34 40.09 -22.37
CA GLU A 753 -14.94 41.32 -22.92
C GLU A 753 -15.60 42.15 -21.81
N GLU A 754 -16.25 41.49 -20.85
CA GLU A 754 -17.01 42.15 -19.78
C GLU A 754 -16.20 42.40 -18.50
N TYR A 755 -15.07 41.71 -18.29
CA TYR A 755 -14.27 41.78 -17.07
C TYR A 755 -12.76 41.86 -17.34
N LEU A 756 -11.98 42.27 -16.33
CA LEU A 756 -10.52 42.34 -16.46
C LEU A 756 -9.90 40.96 -16.71
N ILE A 757 -8.96 40.91 -17.64
CA ILE A 757 -8.13 39.73 -17.92
C ILE A 757 -7.34 39.35 -16.66
N GLN A 758 -7.44 38.09 -16.25
CA GLN A 758 -6.75 37.50 -15.10
C GLN A 758 -6.04 36.20 -15.50
N PRO A 759 -5.04 35.76 -14.71
CA PRO A 759 -4.35 34.49 -14.96
C PRO A 759 -5.32 33.31 -15.04
N TYR A 760 -5.14 32.47 -16.06
CA TYR A 760 -5.86 31.22 -16.26
C TYR A 760 -4.91 30.02 -16.22
N ASP A 761 -5.49 28.83 -16.06
CA ASP A 761 -4.77 27.58 -16.20
C ASP A 761 -4.67 27.20 -17.68
N VAL A 762 -3.53 26.62 -18.08
CA VAL A 762 -3.34 26.07 -19.43
C VAL A 762 -3.42 24.54 -19.36
N TRP A 763 -4.42 23.99 -20.03
CA TRP A 763 -4.66 22.55 -20.11
C TRP A 763 -4.02 22.00 -21.38
N LEU A 764 -3.15 21.01 -21.24
CA LEU A 764 -2.43 20.38 -22.35
C LEU A 764 -2.80 18.91 -22.50
N LYS A 765 -3.25 18.56 -23.70
CA LYS A 765 -3.31 17.18 -24.17
C LYS A 765 -1.99 16.83 -24.81
N VAL A 766 -1.40 15.71 -24.41
CA VAL A 766 -0.06 15.32 -24.88
C VAL A 766 -0.03 13.88 -25.34
N ASN A 767 0.84 13.60 -26.30
CA ASN A 767 1.06 12.24 -26.78
C ASN A 767 1.86 11.39 -25.76
N GLU A 768 1.96 10.08 -25.99
CA GLU A 768 2.64 9.17 -25.05
C GLU A 768 4.16 9.43 -24.93
N SER A 769 4.79 10.02 -25.95
CA SER A 769 6.23 10.32 -25.97
C SER A 769 6.62 11.62 -25.28
N ALA A 770 5.67 12.53 -25.02
CA ALA A 770 5.95 13.87 -24.50
C ALA A 770 6.54 13.81 -23.08
N ARG A 771 7.66 14.50 -22.84
CA ARG A 771 8.28 14.59 -21.52
C ARG A 771 8.03 15.95 -20.87
N LEU A 772 7.63 15.93 -19.61
CA LEU A 772 7.31 17.14 -18.85
C LEU A 772 8.50 18.12 -18.79
N ASN A 773 9.72 17.60 -18.56
CA ASN A 773 10.91 18.45 -18.48
C ASN A 773 11.18 19.20 -19.80
N GLU A 774 11.01 18.54 -20.95
CA GLU A 774 11.18 19.14 -22.27
C GLU A 774 10.13 20.23 -22.53
N ILE A 775 8.89 20.02 -22.09
CA ILE A 775 7.81 21.02 -22.16
C ILE A 775 8.14 22.25 -21.30
N VAL A 776 8.57 22.04 -20.05
CA VAL A 776 8.89 23.13 -19.11
C VAL A 776 10.13 23.91 -19.55
N GLU A 777 11.16 23.23 -20.09
CA GLU A 777 12.34 23.87 -20.66
C GLU A 777 11.98 24.69 -21.90
N ALA A 778 11.19 24.13 -22.83
CA ALA A 778 10.74 24.86 -24.01
C ALA A 778 9.90 26.11 -23.66
N LEU A 779 9.04 26.03 -22.64
CA LEU A 779 8.29 27.20 -22.15
C LEU A 779 9.22 28.26 -21.56
N ARG A 780 10.22 27.83 -20.78
CA ARG A 780 11.22 28.73 -20.20
C ARG A 780 12.05 29.43 -21.28
N ASP A 781 12.42 28.73 -22.35
CA ASP A 781 13.15 29.31 -23.49
C ASP A 781 12.35 30.40 -24.21
N HIS A 782 11.02 30.31 -24.18
CA HIS A 782 10.11 31.33 -24.71
C HIS A 782 9.73 32.42 -23.67
N GLY A 783 10.39 32.43 -22.51
CA GLY A 783 10.16 33.42 -21.45
C GLY A 783 8.93 33.18 -20.58
N VAL A 784 8.31 32.00 -20.67
CA VAL A 784 7.14 31.61 -19.87
C VAL A 784 7.59 30.85 -18.63
N TRP A 785 7.32 31.41 -17.45
CA TRP A 785 7.68 30.79 -16.17
C TRP A 785 6.51 30.03 -15.57
N VAL A 786 6.69 28.73 -15.40
CA VAL A 786 5.68 27.86 -14.79
C VAL A 786 5.85 27.83 -13.27
N VAL A 787 4.80 28.20 -12.54
CA VAL A 787 4.76 28.26 -11.07
C VAL A 787 4.10 27.02 -10.46
N GLY A 788 3.17 26.40 -11.19
CA GLY A 788 2.48 25.18 -10.76
C GLY A 788 2.27 24.22 -11.92
N ILE A 789 2.39 22.92 -11.64
CA ILE A 789 2.23 21.85 -12.62
C ILE A 789 1.47 20.70 -11.97
N ASP A 790 0.40 20.27 -12.62
CA ASP A 790 -0.27 19.02 -12.32
C ASP A 790 -0.07 18.04 -13.49
N ASP A 791 0.91 17.14 -13.37
CA ASP A 791 1.17 16.07 -14.35
C ASP A 791 0.33 14.83 -14.02
N VAL A 792 -0.83 14.72 -14.64
CA VAL A 792 -1.77 13.61 -14.44
C VAL A 792 -1.15 12.28 -14.84
N ARG A 793 -0.33 12.25 -15.90
CA ARG A 793 0.34 11.02 -16.33
C ARG A 793 1.33 10.55 -15.28
N GLY A 794 2.14 11.47 -14.74
CA GLY A 794 3.04 11.22 -13.62
C GLY A 794 2.29 10.69 -12.40
N MET A 795 1.18 11.33 -12.02
CA MET A 795 0.33 10.92 -10.89
C MET A 795 -0.30 9.54 -11.11
N LEU A 796 -0.75 9.21 -12.33
CA LEU A 796 -1.27 7.88 -12.66
C LEU A 796 -0.19 6.81 -12.56
N ILE A 797 1.04 7.10 -13.00
CA ILE A 797 2.17 6.18 -12.90
C ILE A 797 2.57 5.96 -11.44
N GLU A 798 2.70 7.04 -10.66
CA GLU A 798 3.03 6.96 -9.23
C GLU A 798 1.93 6.27 -8.43
N GLY A 799 0.67 6.61 -8.71
CA GLY A 799 -0.51 5.97 -8.12
C GLY A 799 -0.60 4.48 -8.43
N ARG A 800 -0.36 4.06 -9.67
CA ARG A 800 -0.25 2.62 -10.03
C ARG A 800 0.95 1.93 -9.40
N ARG A 801 1.93 2.70 -8.90
CA ARG A 801 3.08 2.19 -8.15
C ARG A 801 2.84 2.12 -6.64
N ASP A 802 1.64 2.45 -6.16
CA ASP A 802 1.31 2.30 -4.75
C ASP A 802 1.43 0.82 -4.29
N PRO A 803 2.18 0.54 -3.20
CA PRO A 803 2.36 -0.80 -2.66
C PRO A 803 1.06 -1.57 -2.35
N GLN A 804 0.00 -0.88 -1.93
CA GLN A 804 -1.30 -1.48 -1.64
C GLN A 804 -1.99 -1.96 -2.91
N ARG A 805 -1.99 -1.14 -3.97
CA ARG A 805 -2.59 -1.50 -5.27
C ARG A 805 -1.81 -2.61 -5.96
N MET A 806 -0.49 -2.49 -6.01
CA MET A 806 0.39 -3.55 -6.51
C MET A 806 0.13 -4.86 -5.76
N GLY A 807 -0.03 -4.79 -4.43
CA GLY A 807 -0.27 -5.95 -3.59
C GLY A 807 -1.62 -6.58 -3.88
N LEU A 808 -2.66 -5.76 -4.00
CA LEU A 808 -4.02 -6.19 -4.33
C LEU A 808 -4.05 -6.91 -5.69
N PHE A 809 -3.55 -6.28 -6.75
CA PHE A 809 -3.54 -6.88 -8.09
C PHE A 809 -2.61 -8.08 -8.19
N GLY A 810 -1.47 -8.04 -7.50
CA GLY A 810 -0.54 -9.15 -7.37
C GLY A 810 -1.17 -10.35 -6.68
N MET A 811 -1.83 -10.15 -5.54
CA MET A 811 -2.45 -11.23 -4.78
C MET A 811 -3.65 -11.84 -5.51
N LEU A 812 -4.47 -11.03 -6.17
CA LEU A 812 -5.59 -11.53 -6.99
C LEU A 812 -5.09 -12.37 -8.18
N SER A 813 -4.03 -11.91 -8.87
CA SER A 813 -3.47 -12.63 -10.02
C SER A 813 -2.77 -13.92 -9.61
N ILE A 814 -1.89 -13.88 -8.61
CA ILE A 814 -1.18 -15.07 -8.15
C ILE A 814 -2.13 -16.02 -7.45
N GLY A 815 -3.07 -15.51 -6.66
CA GLY A 815 -4.12 -16.31 -6.06
C GLY A 815 -4.91 -17.12 -7.07
N PHE A 816 -5.27 -16.51 -8.20
CA PHE A 816 -5.88 -17.21 -9.31
C PHE A 816 -4.96 -18.27 -9.93
N LEU A 817 -3.69 -17.94 -10.20
CA LEU A 817 -2.72 -18.91 -10.76
C LEU A 817 -2.49 -20.11 -9.82
N VAL A 818 -2.40 -19.86 -8.52
CA VAL A 818 -2.32 -20.89 -7.48
C VAL A 818 -3.58 -21.75 -7.47
N ALA A 819 -4.76 -21.13 -7.50
CA ALA A 819 -6.03 -21.84 -7.53
C ALA A 819 -6.15 -22.72 -8.79
N VAL A 820 -5.69 -22.25 -9.95
CA VAL A 820 -5.60 -23.05 -11.19
C VAL A 820 -4.61 -24.21 -11.04
N ALA A 821 -3.42 -23.98 -10.49
CA ALA A 821 -2.42 -25.04 -10.29
C ALA A 821 -2.95 -26.13 -9.32
N ILE A 822 -3.62 -25.72 -8.26
CA ILE A 822 -4.24 -26.62 -7.28
C ILE A 822 -5.45 -27.35 -7.88
N SER A 823 -6.25 -26.68 -8.70
CA SER A 823 -7.33 -27.30 -9.48
C SER A 823 -6.80 -28.36 -10.42
N LEU A 824 -5.72 -28.07 -11.13
CA LEU A 824 -5.08 -29.00 -12.04
C LEU A 824 -4.60 -30.25 -11.30
N MET A 825 -3.96 -30.07 -10.15
CA MET A 825 -3.48 -31.20 -9.36
C MET A 825 -4.63 -32.00 -8.74
N GLY A 826 -5.68 -31.32 -8.26
CA GLY A 826 -6.91 -31.95 -7.80
C GLY A 826 -7.61 -32.75 -8.90
N PHE A 827 -7.63 -32.22 -10.12
CA PHE A 827 -8.15 -32.88 -11.32
C PHE A 827 -7.36 -34.16 -11.62
N PHE A 828 -6.03 -34.11 -11.61
CA PHE A 828 -5.20 -35.30 -11.84
C PHE A 828 -5.44 -36.37 -10.78
N PHE A 829 -5.53 -35.98 -9.51
CA PHE A 829 -5.79 -36.92 -8.42
C PHE A 829 -7.16 -37.58 -8.52
N TYR A 830 -8.20 -36.78 -8.78
CA TYR A 830 -9.55 -37.28 -9.00
C TYR A 830 -9.58 -38.26 -10.17
N THR A 831 -9.02 -37.85 -11.31
CA THR A 831 -9.01 -38.63 -12.54
C THR A 831 -8.27 -39.96 -12.35
N PHE A 832 -7.10 -39.93 -11.73
CA PHE A 832 -6.30 -41.12 -11.44
C PHE A 832 -7.05 -42.15 -10.58
N LEU A 833 -7.80 -41.68 -9.58
CA LEU A 833 -8.57 -42.55 -8.70
C LEU A 833 -9.85 -43.08 -9.33
N SER A 834 -10.58 -42.21 -10.05
CA SER A 834 -11.79 -42.60 -10.78
C SER A 834 -11.48 -43.73 -11.77
N LEU A 835 -10.40 -43.58 -12.55
CA LEU A 835 -9.90 -44.61 -13.47
C LEU A 835 -9.62 -45.94 -12.76
N ARG A 836 -8.97 -45.90 -11.60
CA ARG A 836 -8.58 -47.11 -10.87
C ARG A 836 -9.79 -47.82 -10.25
N GLN A 837 -10.73 -47.08 -9.66
CA GLN A 837 -11.96 -47.64 -9.10
C GLN A 837 -12.85 -48.26 -10.17
N ARG A 838 -12.83 -47.71 -11.39
CA ARG A 838 -13.64 -48.15 -12.52
C ARG A 838 -12.91 -49.10 -13.46
N PHE A 839 -11.69 -49.54 -13.12
CA PHE A 839 -10.89 -50.41 -13.98
C PHE A 839 -11.61 -51.73 -14.32
N LEU A 840 -12.28 -52.34 -13.34
CA LEU A 840 -13.11 -53.54 -13.55
C LEU A 840 -14.32 -53.25 -14.44
N GLN A 841 -14.99 -52.10 -14.25
CA GLN A 841 -16.14 -51.70 -15.07
C GLN A 841 -15.73 -51.50 -16.53
N PHE A 842 -14.58 -50.86 -16.79
CA PHE A 842 -14.04 -50.71 -18.14
C PHE A 842 -13.59 -52.05 -18.75
N GLY A 843 -13.10 -52.99 -17.92
CA GLY A 843 -12.83 -54.37 -18.34
C GLY A 843 -14.09 -55.10 -18.83
N ILE A 844 -15.19 -55.00 -18.08
CA ILE A 844 -16.49 -55.61 -18.45
C ILE A 844 -17.08 -54.95 -19.70
N LEU A 845 -17.09 -53.62 -19.77
CA LEU A 845 -17.60 -52.89 -20.93
C LEU A 845 -16.82 -53.23 -22.20
N ARG A 846 -15.50 -53.39 -22.09
CA ARG A 846 -14.67 -53.86 -23.21
C ARG A 846 -15.01 -55.31 -23.59
N ALA A 847 -15.27 -56.18 -22.63
CA ALA A 847 -15.68 -57.57 -22.89
C ALA A 847 -17.06 -57.66 -23.57
N ILE A 848 -17.97 -56.72 -23.29
CA ILE A 848 -19.29 -56.59 -23.94
C ILE A 848 -19.17 -56.04 -25.38
N GLY A 849 -18.01 -55.53 -25.79
CA GLY A 849 -17.72 -55.13 -27.18
C GLY A 849 -17.42 -53.64 -27.39
N LEU A 850 -17.33 -52.83 -26.33
CA LEU A 850 -16.94 -51.41 -26.48
C LEU A 850 -15.47 -51.27 -26.88
N SER A 851 -15.24 -50.45 -27.91
CA SER A 851 -13.89 -50.11 -28.36
C SER A 851 -13.16 -49.22 -27.34
N ILE A 852 -11.82 -49.24 -27.38
CA ILE A 852 -10.99 -48.36 -26.54
C ILE A 852 -11.29 -46.88 -26.84
N GLY A 853 -11.57 -46.54 -28.10
CA GLY A 853 -11.97 -45.19 -28.50
C GLY A 853 -13.27 -44.74 -27.83
N GLN A 854 -14.27 -45.63 -27.73
CA GLN A 854 -15.53 -45.34 -27.04
C GLN A 854 -15.34 -45.19 -25.51
N LEU A 855 -14.44 -45.96 -24.89
CA LEU A 855 -14.09 -45.81 -23.47
C LEU A 855 -13.39 -44.46 -23.19
N VAL A 856 -12.45 -44.06 -24.06
CA VAL A 856 -11.78 -42.75 -23.98
C VAL A 856 -12.79 -41.63 -24.20
N ALA A 857 -13.68 -41.75 -25.19
CA ALA A 857 -14.74 -40.78 -25.45
C ALA A 857 -15.68 -40.62 -24.25
N MET A 858 -16.06 -41.71 -23.59
CA MET A 858 -16.87 -41.64 -22.36
C MET A 858 -16.18 -40.82 -21.26
N LEU A 859 -14.90 -41.09 -20.99
CA LEU A 859 -14.16 -40.33 -19.98
C LEU A 859 -13.97 -38.87 -20.37
N PHE A 860 -13.70 -38.60 -21.65
CA PHE A 860 -13.60 -37.24 -22.17
C PHE A 860 -14.91 -36.47 -21.97
N ILE A 861 -16.04 -37.07 -22.36
CA ILE A 861 -17.38 -36.49 -22.18
C ILE A 861 -17.67 -36.26 -20.70
N GLU A 862 -17.34 -37.21 -19.82
CA GLU A 862 -17.51 -37.07 -18.37
C GLU A 862 -16.72 -35.88 -17.82
N GLN A 863 -15.44 -35.74 -18.19
CA GLN A 863 -14.62 -34.61 -17.75
C GLN A 863 -15.14 -33.29 -18.33
N VAL A 864 -15.54 -33.25 -19.60
CA VAL A 864 -16.08 -32.04 -20.23
C VAL A 864 -17.40 -31.63 -19.58
N LEU A 865 -18.31 -32.56 -19.29
CA LEU A 865 -19.58 -32.26 -18.63
C LEU A 865 -19.37 -31.80 -17.18
N SER A 866 -18.52 -32.48 -16.40
CA SER A 866 -18.26 -32.11 -15.01
C SER A 866 -17.49 -30.80 -14.87
N VAL A 867 -16.37 -30.66 -15.59
CA VAL A 867 -15.56 -29.42 -15.58
C VAL A 867 -16.31 -28.29 -16.24
N GLY A 868 -16.99 -28.52 -17.37
CA GLY A 868 -17.80 -27.52 -18.05
C GLY A 868 -18.95 -27.00 -17.19
N ALA A 869 -19.68 -27.88 -16.51
CA ALA A 869 -20.71 -27.46 -15.55
C ALA A 869 -20.10 -26.65 -14.38
N ALA A 870 -18.95 -27.08 -13.86
CA ALA A 870 -18.26 -26.35 -12.79
C ALA A 870 -17.81 -24.94 -13.24
N VAL A 871 -17.28 -24.79 -14.45
CA VAL A 871 -16.89 -23.51 -15.05
C VAL A 871 -18.11 -22.63 -15.30
N ALA A 872 -19.22 -23.19 -15.80
CA ALA A 872 -20.46 -22.45 -16.03
C ALA A 872 -21.04 -21.91 -14.71
N ILE A 873 -21.15 -22.77 -13.70
CA ILE A 873 -21.61 -22.39 -12.35
C ILE A 873 -20.67 -21.34 -11.76
N GLY A 874 -19.34 -21.56 -11.81
CA GLY A 874 -18.35 -20.61 -11.32
C GLY A 874 -18.43 -19.25 -12.01
N THR A 875 -18.74 -19.23 -13.31
CA THR A 875 -18.94 -17.99 -14.07
C THR A 875 -20.14 -17.20 -13.56
N VAL A 876 -21.28 -17.86 -13.38
CA VAL A 876 -22.49 -17.22 -12.85
C VAL A 876 -22.24 -16.70 -11.43
N LEU A 877 -21.64 -17.50 -10.57
CA LEU A 877 -21.34 -17.11 -9.19
C LEU A 877 -20.35 -15.95 -9.08
N GLY A 878 -19.29 -15.95 -9.91
CA GLY A 878 -18.33 -14.85 -9.97
C GLY A 878 -18.96 -13.55 -10.48
N GLY A 879 -19.84 -13.64 -11.47
CA GLY A 879 -20.63 -12.50 -11.96
C GLY A 879 -21.55 -11.93 -10.90
N TRP A 880 -22.31 -12.77 -10.20
CA TRP A 880 -23.17 -12.35 -9.09
C TRP A 880 -22.37 -11.73 -7.94
N ALA A 881 -21.24 -12.32 -7.55
CA ALA A 881 -20.37 -11.75 -6.53
C ALA A 881 -19.87 -10.35 -6.95
N SER A 882 -19.51 -10.18 -8.23
CA SER A 882 -19.04 -8.90 -8.76
C SER A 882 -20.14 -7.84 -8.68
N GLN A 883 -21.37 -8.16 -9.10
CA GLN A 883 -22.50 -7.24 -9.07
C GLN A 883 -22.95 -6.88 -7.64
N LEU A 884 -22.95 -7.85 -6.73
CA LEU A 884 -23.41 -7.65 -5.35
C LEU A 884 -22.41 -6.89 -4.48
N PHE A 885 -21.10 -7.13 -4.67
CA PHE A 885 -20.09 -6.65 -3.72
C PHE A 885 -19.18 -5.54 -4.23
N LEU A 886 -18.96 -5.38 -5.54
CA LEU A 886 -18.14 -4.29 -6.06
C LEU A 886 -18.70 -2.89 -5.77
N PRO A 887 -20.03 -2.64 -5.70
CA PRO A 887 -20.54 -1.34 -5.30
C PRO A 887 -20.01 -0.86 -3.95
N PHE A 888 -19.78 -1.77 -2.99
CA PHE A 888 -19.27 -1.40 -1.67
C PHE A 888 -17.79 -0.99 -1.69
N THR A 889 -17.04 -1.37 -2.73
CA THR A 889 -15.64 -0.93 -2.87
C THR A 889 -15.50 0.56 -3.16
N LYS A 890 -16.57 1.22 -3.63
CA LYS A 890 -16.66 2.69 -3.79
C LYS A 890 -16.34 3.41 -2.47
N VAL A 891 -16.76 2.84 -1.33
CA VAL A 891 -16.75 3.48 -0.01
C VAL A 891 -15.35 3.51 0.61
N SER A 892 -14.43 2.63 0.21
CA SER A 892 -13.18 2.41 0.96
C SER A 892 -11.89 2.67 0.19
N ALA A 893 -11.96 3.04 -1.09
CA ALA A 893 -10.77 3.28 -1.90
C ALA A 893 -10.25 4.73 -1.81
N ASP A 894 -10.52 5.44 -0.71
CA ASP A 894 -10.15 6.85 -0.50
C ASP A 894 -10.54 7.76 -1.68
N LEU A 895 -11.62 7.36 -2.35
CA LEU A 895 -12.21 8.05 -3.47
C LEU A 895 -13.02 9.22 -2.90
N THR A 896 -12.30 10.22 -2.41
CA THR A 896 -12.83 11.53 -2.01
C THR A 896 -13.49 12.15 -3.24
N GLY A 897 -14.81 11.97 -3.32
CA GLY A 897 -15.66 12.42 -4.42
C GLY A 897 -16.41 11.27 -5.08
N SER A 898 -17.75 11.37 -5.08
CA SER A 898 -18.69 10.48 -5.78
C SER A 898 -18.53 10.48 -7.31
N VAL A 899 -17.58 11.28 -7.82
CA VAL A 899 -17.53 11.79 -9.19
C VAL A 899 -16.17 11.47 -9.82
N PRO A 900 -16.13 10.91 -11.04
CA PRO A 900 -17.28 10.49 -11.84
C PRO A 900 -17.91 9.20 -11.28
N GLU A 901 -19.14 8.90 -11.71
CA GLU A 901 -19.88 7.76 -11.17
C GLU A 901 -19.08 6.45 -11.30
N PHE A 902 -19.09 5.67 -10.21
CA PHE A 902 -18.32 4.44 -10.07
C PHE A 902 -18.85 3.36 -11.02
N MET A 903 -18.04 2.97 -12.00
CA MET A 903 -18.42 1.96 -12.98
C MET A 903 -17.87 0.58 -12.63
N ILE A 904 -18.74 -0.42 -12.59
CA ILE A 904 -18.33 -1.83 -12.49
C ILE A 904 -17.97 -2.34 -13.87
N VAL A 905 -16.75 -2.85 -14.02
CA VAL A 905 -16.23 -3.32 -15.30
C VAL A 905 -15.97 -4.81 -15.26
N ILE A 906 -16.68 -5.55 -16.10
CA ILE A 906 -16.40 -6.96 -16.41
C ILE A 906 -15.79 -7.01 -17.81
N SER A 907 -14.46 -7.11 -17.88
CA SER A 907 -13.75 -7.10 -19.18
C SER A 907 -13.82 -8.47 -19.86
N GLY A 908 -14.29 -8.48 -21.12
CA GLY A 908 -14.23 -9.68 -21.97
C GLY A 908 -12.80 -10.19 -22.19
N SER A 909 -11.80 -9.30 -22.19
CA SER A 909 -10.40 -9.69 -22.32
C SER A 909 -9.89 -10.49 -21.13
N ASP A 910 -10.29 -10.12 -19.91
CA ASP A 910 -9.89 -10.80 -18.68
C ASP A 910 -10.61 -12.15 -18.55
N LEU A 911 -11.90 -12.22 -18.93
CA LEU A 911 -12.62 -13.49 -19.06
C LEU A 911 -11.95 -14.42 -20.08
N GLY A 912 -11.52 -13.88 -21.23
CA GLY A 912 -10.76 -14.63 -22.24
C GLY A 912 -9.49 -15.24 -21.68
N LYS A 913 -8.70 -14.48 -20.90
CA LYS A 913 -7.50 -15.01 -20.21
C LYS A 913 -7.85 -16.12 -19.21
N ILE A 914 -8.90 -15.95 -18.41
CA ILE A 914 -9.36 -16.97 -17.45
C ILE A 914 -9.75 -18.25 -18.19
N TYR A 915 -10.58 -18.16 -19.22
CA TYR A 915 -10.99 -19.33 -20.00
C TYR A 915 -9.84 -19.97 -20.77
N LEU A 916 -8.87 -19.19 -21.26
CA LEU A 916 -7.67 -19.73 -21.90
C LEU A 916 -6.82 -20.53 -20.90
N THR A 917 -6.60 -19.99 -19.68
CA THR A 917 -5.84 -20.71 -18.64
C THR A 917 -6.56 -21.99 -18.18
N LEU A 918 -7.88 -21.94 -17.98
CA LEU A 918 -8.68 -23.11 -17.61
C LEU A 918 -8.82 -24.12 -18.76
N GLY A 919 -8.92 -23.65 -20.00
CA GLY A 919 -8.91 -24.49 -21.20
C GLY A 919 -7.58 -25.22 -21.35
N GLY A 920 -6.46 -24.52 -21.12
CA GLY A 920 -5.13 -25.12 -21.05
C GLY A 920 -5.02 -26.16 -19.93
N MET A 921 -5.53 -25.85 -18.73
CA MET A 921 -5.61 -26.78 -17.61
C MET A 921 -6.35 -28.07 -17.99
N LEU A 922 -7.55 -27.93 -18.58
CA LEU A 922 -8.36 -29.06 -19.01
C LEU A 922 -7.65 -29.87 -20.10
N PHE A 923 -7.02 -29.20 -21.07
CA PHE A 923 -6.28 -29.84 -22.15
C PHE A 923 -5.11 -30.69 -21.63
N PHE A 924 -4.27 -30.14 -20.74
CA PHE A 924 -3.19 -30.92 -20.11
C PHE A 924 -3.73 -32.06 -19.22
N GLY A 925 -4.83 -31.81 -18.51
CA GLY A 925 -5.54 -32.84 -17.75
C GLY A 925 -5.98 -34.02 -18.61
N LEU A 926 -6.59 -33.73 -19.76
CA LEU A 926 -7.07 -34.73 -20.72
C LEU A 926 -5.93 -35.47 -21.42
N ILE A 927 -4.83 -34.79 -21.76
CA ILE A 927 -3.62 -35.47 -22.27
C ILE A 927 -3.10 -36.46 -21.23
N GLY A 928 -2.98 -36.04 -19.97
CA GLY A 928 -2.53 -36.92 -18.90
C GLY A 928 -3.45 -38.13 -18.72
N LEU A 929 -4.77 -37.94 -18.83
CA LEU A 929 -5.75 -39.03 -18.83
C LEU A 929 -5.49 -40.03 -19.97
N VAL A 930 -5.33 -39.55 -21.20
CA VAL A 930 -5.07 -40.41 -22.38
C VAL A 930 -3.77 -41.19 -22.21
N VAL A 931 -2.71 -40.54 -21.71
CA VAL A 931 -1.42 -41.18 -21.44
C VAL A 931 -1.57 -42.28 -20.38
N ILE A 932 -2.30 -42.01 -19.29
CA ILE A 932 -2.55 -43.00 -18.23
C ILE A 932 -3.31 -44.20 -18.80
N LEU A 933 -4.41 -43.97 -19.54
CA LEU A 933 -5.23 -45.02 -20.16
C LEU A 933 -4.45 -45.87 -21.15
N SER A 934 -3.66 -45.25 -22.03
CA SER A 934 -2.90 -45.97 -23.06
C SER A 934 -1.89 -46.97 -22.47
N ARG A 935 -1.40 -46.71 -21.25
CA ARG A 935 -0.47 -47.58 -20.54
C ARG A 935 -1.16 -48.67 -19.73
N MET A 936 -2.49 -48.65 -19.61
CA MET A 936 -3.23 -49.69 -18.87
C MET A 936 -3.39 -50.95 -19.72
N ARG A 937 -2.85 -52.07 -19.24
CA ARG A 937 -3.07 -53.40 -19.81
C ARG A 937 -4.47 -53.92 -19.45
N LEU A 938 -5.49 -53.37 -20.10
CA LEU A 938 -6.91 -53.71 -19.91
C LEU A 938 -7.23 -55.22 -20.03
N HIS A 939 -6.42 -56.00 -20.77
CA HIS A 939 -6.60 -57.46 -20.88
C HIS A 939 -6.29 -58.22 -19.57
N GLN A 940 -5.53 -57.63 -18.63
CA GLN A 940 -5.26 -58.22 -17.32
C GLN A 940 -6.41 -57.98 -16.32
N ALA A 941 -7.32 -57.03 -16.63
CA ALA A 941 -8.44 -56.67 -15.75
C ALA A 941 -9.47 -57.79 -15.58
N VAL A 942 -9.67 -58.60 -16.63
CA VAL A 942 -10.62 -59.72 -16.63
C VAL A 942 -10.12 -60.86 -15.74
N LYS A 943 -8.80 -61.14 -15.72
CA LYS A 943 -8.18 -62.16 -14.86
C LYS A 943 -8.23 -61.82 -13.35
N LEU A 944 -8.17 -60.54 -12.99
CA LEU A 944 -8.26 -60.11 -11.60
C LEU A 944 -9.67 -60.22 -11.01
N GLY A 945 -10.71 -60.32 -11.84
CA GLY A 945 -12.07 -60.59 -11.38
C GLY A 945 -12.28 -62.05 -10.94
N GLU A 946 -11.41 -62.96 -11.34
CA GLU A 946 -11.47 -64.39 -10.99
C GLU A 946 -10.66 -64.75 -9.73
N GLU A 947 -9.80 -63.84 -9.23
CA GLU A 947 -8.91 -64.10 -8.06
C GLU A 947 -9.26 -63.30 -6.78
N VAL A 948 -10.47 -62.70 -6.68
CA VAL A 948 -10.91 -61.95 -5.47
C VAL A 948 -11.96 -62.69 -4.66
#